data_AF-A0A1D1ZDQ6-F1
#
_entry.id   AF-A0A1D1ZDQ6-F1
#
_cell.length_a   1.000
_cell.length_b   1.000
_cell.length_c   1.000
_cell.angle_alpha   90.00
_cell.angle_beta   90.00
_cell.angle_gamma   90.00
#
_symmetry.space_group_name_H-M   'P 1'
#
loop_
_entity.id
_entity.type
_entity.pdbx_description
1 polymer ?
#
loop_
_entity_poly.entity_id
_entity_poly.type
_entity_poly.pdbx_seq_one_letter_code
_entity_poly.pdbx_strand_id
1 'polypeptide(L)'
;EEEEEEEVVGERWPVTNGPFSAVSGGALAAEDHRSLPIPPGLPRLHTLPEGNRQPVCAPNKRAGHPILPTSPKSPAPCASAFESVEGSDEEDNLPNDSKLDNTYLHANGNAGPECDSLFQALPDHINSNGNPKSLPAANIIRSHSVSGDLHGVQPDPVAADILRKEPEQESFIRLKITPTETPSADEAEVYLALQECLKLRESYIFREEVAPWEKEVITDPSTPKPDPNPFAYVAEEKTDHHFQMEDGVVHVYANKDSMEQLFPVADATTFFTDLHRILRVIALGNTRTVCHRRLVLLEQKFNMHLMLNADAEFLAQKSAPHRDFYNVRKVDTHVHHSACMNQKHLLRFIKSKLRKEPDEVVIFRDGTYLTLKEVFESLDLTGYDLNVDLLDVHADKSTFHRFDKFNLKYNPCGQSRLREIFLKQDNLIQGRFLGELTKQVFSDLAASKYQMAEYRVSIYGRKQSEWDQLASWIVNNELYTENVVWLIQLPRLYNIYKEMGIVTSFQNILDNIFLPLFEVTVNPESHSQLHVFLKQVVGFDLVDDESKPERRPTKHMPTPAQWTNIFNPAYSYYLYYCYANLFTLNKLRELKGMRTIKLRPHSGEAGDIDHLAATFLTSHNIAHGINLRKSPVLQYLYYLAQIGLAMSPLSNNSLFLDYHRNPFPMFFLRGLNVSLSTDDPLQIHLTKEPLVEEYSMEAQLV
;
A
#
# COMPACT_ATOMS: atom_id res chain seq x y z
N GLU A 1 59.27 50.57 -5.12
CA GLU A 1 59.89 49.50 -4.32
C GLU A 1 58.92 48.32 -4.40
N GLU A 2 58.78 47.66 -5.56
CA GLU A 2 59.68 46.60 -6.13
C GLU A 2 59.57 45.32 -5.28
N GLU A 3 59.26 44.10 -5.75
CA GLU A 3 59.42 43.31 -7.02
C GLU A 3 58.32 42.21 -7.05
N GLU A 4 57.72 41.79 -8.19
CA GLU A 4 58.13 40.75 -9.21
C GLU A 4 58.38 39.32 -8.63
N GLU A 5 57.50 38.35 -8.90
CA GLU A 5 57.52 37.26 -9.94
C GLU A 5 58.23 35.96 -9.50
N GLU A 6 57.53 34.80 -9.58
CA GLU A 6 57.86 33.62 -10.42
C GLU A 6 57.10 32.31 -10.06
N GLU A 7 56.78 31.57 -11.13
CA GLU A 7 56.16 30.24 -11.23
C GLU A 7 57.13 29.07 -10.96
N VAL A 8 56.59 27.89 -10.57
CA VAL A 8 57.03 26.51 -10.99
C VAL A 8 55.83 25.57 -10.78
N VAL A 9 55.07 25.08 -11.77
CA VAL A 9 55.24 23.98 -12.78
C VAL A 9 55.30 22.53 -12.24
N GLY A 10 54.38 21.69 -12.78
CA GLY A 10 54.53 20.24 -13.00
C GLY A 10 53.38 19.38 -12.42
N GLU A 11 52.70 18.47 -13.12
CA GLU A 11 52.75 17.93 -14.48
C GLU A 11 51.37 17.30 -14.79
N ARG A 12 50.86 17.47 -16.02
CA ARG A 12 49.67 16.77 -16.54
C ARG A 12 49.85 16.53 -18.04
N TRP A 13 49.89 15.27 -18.47
CA TRP A 13 49.95 14.82 -19.88
C TRP A 13 49.32 13.40 -19.98
N PRO A 14 48.86 12.91 -21.14
CA PRO A 14 47.52 13.17 -21.68
C PRO A 14 46.80 11.87 -22.12
N VAL A 15 45.51 11.93 -22.51
CA VAL A 15 44.96 10.94 -23.46
C VAL A 15 44.22 11.67 -24.57
N THR A 16 44.57 11.22 -25.77
CA THR A 16 44.43 11.78 -27.12
C THR A 16 43.00 11.88 -27.66
N ASN A 17 42.78 12.95 -28.43
CA ASN A 17 41.64 13.11 -29.34
C ASN A 17 41.92 12.49 -30.72
N GLY A 18 40.89 11.84 -31.28
CA GLY A 18 40.51 11.92 -32.70
C GLY A 18 40.43 10.59 -33.47
N PRO A 19 39.71 10.50 -34.60
CA PRO A 19 38.75 11.48 -35.16
C PRO A 19 37.39 10.88 -35.59
N PHE A 20 36.44 11.78 -35.83
CA PHE A 20 35.23 11.57 -36.63
C PHE A 20 35.58 11.06 -38.04
N SER A 21 34.77 10.13 -38.56
CA SER A 21 34.64 9.91 -40.00
C SER A 21 33.18 9.67 -40.37
N ALA A 22 32.63 10.58 -41.16
CA ALA A 22 31.32 10.45 -41.79
C ALA A 22 31.44 9.63 -43.08
N VAL A 23 30.55 8.65 -43.27
CA VAL A 23 30.23 8.09 -44.60
C VAL A 23 28.72 7.89 -44.72
N SER A 24 28.25 8.29 -45.89
CA SER A 24 26.92 8.37 -46.49
C SER A 24 25.98 7.18 -46.38
N GLY A 25 24.69 7.51 -46.20
CA GLY A 25 23.51 7.05 -46.96
C GLY A 25 23.47 5.63 -47.53
N GLY A 26 22.56 4.82 -47.00
CA GLY A 26 22.01 3.63 -47.64
C GLY A 26 20.78 3.13 -46.89
N ALA A 27 19.59 3.27 -47.48
CA ALA A 27 18.39 2.58 -47.02
C ALA A 27 18.55 1.07 -47.25
N LEU A 28 18.13 0.22 -46.31
CA LEU A 28 17.55 -1.12 -46.55
C LEU A 28 17.16 -1.83 -45.23
N ALA A 29 15.93 -2.34 -45.24
CA ALA A 29 15.38 -3.52 -44.56
C ALA A 29 15.28 -3.57 -43.01
N ALA A 30 14.04 -3.68 -42.55
CA ALA A 30 13.66 -4.15 -41.23
C ALA A 30 14.03 -5.65 -41.09
N GLU A 31 14.77 -6.00 -40.04
CA GLU A 31 14.94 -7.40 -39.61
C GLU A 31 14.23 -7.62 -38.26
N ASP A 32 13.36 -8.63 -38.29
CA ASP A 32 12.51 -9.15 -37.22
C ASP A 32 13.35 -10.01 -36.26
N HIS A 33 13.87 -9.42 -35.18
CA HIS A 33 14.59 -10.16 -34.14
C HIS A 33 13.63 -10.75 -33.09
N ARG A 34 12.80 -11.71 -33.51
CA ARG A 34 12.15 -12.68 -32.62
C ARG A 34 12.88 -14.02 -32.68
N SER A 35 14.03 -14.15 -32.02
CA SER A 35 14.55 -15.44 -31.51
C SER A 35 16.01 -15.35 -31.08
N LEU A 36 16.27 -15.32 -29.77
CA LEU A 36 17.54 -15.77 -29.18
C LEU A 36 17.25 -16.52 -27.85
N PRO A 37 18.09 -17.49 -27.45
CA PRO A 37 17.65 -18.67 -26.71
C PRO A 37 17.68 -18.50 -25.18
N ILE A 38 16.64 -19.03 -24.53
CA ILE A 38 16.52 -19.23 -23.08
C ILE A 38 17.39 -20.46 -22.67
N PRO A 39 18.12 -20.43 -21.53
CA PRO A 39 18.90 -21.57 -21.03
C PRO A 39 18.04 -22.83 -20.77
N PRO A 40 18.56 -24.05 -20.98
CA PRO A 40 17.79 -25.28 -20.81
C PRO A 40 17.65 -25.66 -19.33
N GLY A 41 16.42 -25.93 -18.86
CA GLY A 41 16.21 -26.39 -17.48
C GLY A 41 14.80 -26.74 -17.00
N LEU A 42 13.71 -26.31 -17.65
CA LEU A 42 12.32 -26.62 -17.24
C LEU A 42 11.37 -26.71 -18.47
N PRO A 43 10.27 -27.49 -18.41
CA PRO A 43 9.42 -27.78 -19.57
C PRO A 43 8.64 -26.55 -20.04
N ARG A 44 8.60 -26.35 -21.37
CA ARG A 44 7.78 -25.31 -22.02
C ARG A 44 6.29 -25.61 -21.86
N LEU A 45 5.49 -24.59 -21.54
CA LEU A 45 4.03 -24.65 -21.66
C LEU A 45 3.62 -25.04 -23.09
N HIS A 46 2.83 -26.11 -23.23
CA HIS A 46 2.15 -26.42 -24.47
C HIS A 46 1.01 -25.42 -24.70
N THR A 47 1.27 -24.38 -25.50
CA THR A 47 0.19 -23.67 -26.20
C THR A 47 -0.12 -24.46 -27.47
N LEU A 48 -1.34 -24.98 -27.58
CA LEU A 48 -1.80 -25.60 -28.83
C LEU A 48 -1.92 -24.51 -29.91
N PRO A 49 -1.33 -24.69 -31.11
CA PRO A 49 -1.58 -23.79 -32.23
C PRO A 49 -2.99 -23.99 -32.78
N GLU A 50 -3.73 -22.90 -32.99
CA GLU A 50 -5.02 -22.92 -33.69
C GLU A 50 -4.85 -23.50 -35.11
N GLY A 51 -5.39 -24.70 -35.32
CA GLY A 51 -5.33 -25.44 -36.58
C GLY A 51 -6.71 -25.82 -37.08
N ASN A 52 -7.19 -25.05 -38.05
CA ASN A 52 -8.44 -25.17 -38.80
C ASN A 52 -8.62 -26.55 -39.50
N ARG A 53 -9.64 -27.36 -39.17
CA ARG A 53 -10.11 -28.49 -40.01
C ARG A 53 -11.63 -28.80 -39.89
N GLN A 54 -12.28 -28.81 -41.05
CA GLN A 54 -13.65 -29.28 -41.32
C GLN A 54 -13.78 -30.82 -41.36
N PRO A 55 -15.01 -31.39 -41.34
CA PRO A 55 -15.28 -32.76 -40.87
C PRO A 55 -15.36 -33.81 -41.99
N VAL A 56 -15.09 -35.08 -41.66
CA VAL A 56 -15.39 -36.25 -42.50
C VAL A 56 -16.10 -37.32 -41.66
N CYS A 57 -17.08 -37.98 -42.28
CA CYS A 57 -18.16 -38.76 -41.67
C CYS A 57 -18.00 -40.28 -41.89
N ALA A 58 -18.60 -41.05 -40.97
CA ALA A 58 -19.26 -42.38 -41.14
C ALA A 58 -18.45 -43.70 -40.91
N PRO A 59 -19.10 -44.90 -40.79
CA PRO A 59 -19.92 -45.38 -39.66
C PRO A 59 -19.73 -46.90 -39.30
N ASN A 60 -20.21 -47.37 -38.13
CA ASN A 60 -21.12 -48.55 -37.94
C ASN A 60 -21.09 -49.28 -36.56
N LYS A 61 -22.32 -49.41 -36.01
CA LYS A 61 -23.03 -50.60 -35.45
C LYS A 61 -22.61 -51.37 -34.17
N ARG A 62 -23.53 -51.23 -33.20
CA ARG A 62 -24.40 -52.23 -32.51
C ARG A 62 -23.87 -53.17 -31.38
N ALA A 63 -24.49 -52.92 -30.21
CA ALA A 63 -25.40 -53.80 -29.44
C ALA A 63 -24.85 -54.74 -28.34
N GLY A 64 -25.45 -54.60 -27.15
CA GLY A 64 -25.47 -55.60 -26.07
C GLY A 64 -25.99 -55.05 -24.74
N HIS A 65 -27.29 -55.23 -24.44
CA HIS A 65 -27.86 -55.18 -23.09
C HIS A 65 -27.84 -56.60 -22.48
N PRO A 66 -27.82 -56.74 -21.14
CA PRO A 66 -29.10 -57.07 -20.45
C PRO A 66 -29.29 -56.49 -19.03
N ILE A 67 -30.53 -56.07 -18.76
CA ILE A 67 -31.45 -56.43 -17.65
C ILE A 67 -31.03 -56.21 -16.17
N LEU A 68 -31.89 -55.43 -15.49
CA LEU A 68 -32.03 -55.15 -14.04
C LEU A 68 -32.11 -56.39 -13.12
N PRO A 69 -31.83 -56.19 -11.82
CA PRO A 69 -32.87 -56.46 -10.82
C PRO A 69 -33.08 -55.34 -9.78
N THR A 70 -34.19 -55.51 -9.08
CA THR A 70 -34.97 -54.65 -8.19
C THR A 70 -34.31 -54.20 -6.88
N SER A 71 -34.71 -53.01 -6.43
CA SER A 71 -34.49 -52.37 -5.11
C SER A 71 -34.83 -53.24 -3.89
N PRO A 72 -34.17 -52.99 -2.74
CA PRO A 72 -34.92 -52.62 -1.55
C PRO A 72 -34.30 -51.49 -0.70
N LYS A 73 -35.21 -50.65 -0.19
CA LYS A 73 -35.26 -49.84 1.05
C LYS A 73 -33.96 -49.42 1.78
N SER A 74 -33.96 -48.12 2.12
CA SER A 74 -33.03 -47.29 2.89
C SER A 74 -32.43 -47.89 4.17
N PRO A 75 -31.20 -47.44 4.51
CA PRO A 75 -30.94 -46.88 5.83
C PRO A 75 -30.20 -45.53 5.79
N ALA A 76 -30.29 -44.83 6.92
CA ALA A 76 -29.84 -43.47 7.24
C ALA A 76 -28.38 -43.12 6.89
N PRO A 77 -28.06 -41.83 6.69
CA PRO A 77 -26.72 -41.38 6.28
C PRO A 77 -25.71 -41.52 7.43
N CYS A 78 -24.60 -42.17 7.13
CA CYS A 78 -23.42 -42.24 7.98
C CYS A 78 -22.55 -40.99 7.75
N ALA A 79 -22.09 -40.40 8.85
CA ALA A 79 -21.43 -39.11 8.94
C ALA A 79 -20.09 -39.05 8.17
N SER A 80 -19.92 -38.01 7.36
CA SER A 80 -18.61 -37.49 6.95
C SER A 80 -18.25 -36.33 7.87
N ALA A 81 -17.09 -36.43 8.51
CA ALA A 81 -16.57 -35.47 9.46
C ALA A 81 -15.96 -34.26 8.73
N PHE A 82 -16.66 -33.12 8.77
CA PHE A 82 -16.11 -31.77 8.69
C PHE A 82 -17.09 -30.88 9.45
N GLU A 83 -16.82 -30.67 10.74
CA GLU A 83 -17.64 -29.82 11.60
C GLU A 83 -17.00 -28.43 11.66
N SER A 84 -17.68 -27.49 11.03
CA SER A 84 -17.64 -26.07 11.33
C SER A 84 -18.02 -25.85 12.79
N VAL A 85 -17.14 -25.26 13.59
CA VAL A 85 -17.50 -24.79 14.93
C VAL A 85 -17.62 -23.27 14.89
N GLU A 86 -18.87 -22.83 14.71
CA GLU A 86 -19.38 -21.59 15.28
C GLU A 86 -19.38 -21.71 16.81
N GLY A 87 -19.17 -20.56 17.48
CA GLY A 87 -19.17 -20.46 18.92
C GLY A 87 -20.52 -20.84 19.54
N SER A 88 -20.44 -21.38 20.75
CA SER A 88 -21.56 -21.44 21.69
C SER A 88 -21.11 -20.83 23.01
N ASP A 89 -21.90 -19.85 23.45
CA ASP A 89 -22.00 -19.39 24.83
C ASP A 89 -22.19 -20.59 25.78
N GLU A 90 -21.59 -20.52 26.96
CA GLU A 90 -22.19 -21.05 28.18
C GLU A 90 -21.99 -20.04 29.33
N GLU A 91 -23.13 -19.58 29.86
CA GLU A 91 -23.25 -19.00 31.19
C GLU A 91 -23.03 -20.10 32.24
N ASP A 92 -22.32 -19.78 33.32
CA ASP A 92 -22.67 -20.35 34.63
C ASP A 92 -22.25 -19.46 35.81
N ASN A 93 -23.05 -19.58 36.87
CA ASN A 93 -23.35 -18.64 37.95
C ASN A 93 -22.27 -18.43 39.06
N LEU A 94 -22.04 -17.13 39.43
CA LEU A 94 -21.89 -16.46 40.76
C LEU A 94 -21.10 -17.10 41.94
N PRO A 95 -20.36 -16.33 42.81
CA PRO A 95 -20.95 -15.26 43.64
C PRO A 95 -20.08 -14.01 44.00
N ASN A 96 -20.77 -13.00 44.56
CA ASN A 96 -20.28 -11.76 45.20
C ASN A 96 -19.10 -11.93 46.16
N ASP A 97 -18.12 -11.02 46.08
CA ASP A 97 -17.72 -10.02 47.11
C ASP A 97 -16.21 -9.72 46.99
N SER A 98 -15.86 -8.49 46.55
CA SER A 98 -14.75 -7.73 47.14
C SER A 98 -14.80 -6.27 46.70
N LYS A 99 -14.80 -5.41 47.72
CA LYS A 99 -14.71 -3.95 47.65
C LYS A 99 -13.31 -3.48 47.24
N LEU A 100 -13.24 -2.18 46.89
CA LEU A 100 -12.07 -1.30 46.68
C LEU A 100 -11.49 -1.30 45.25
N ASP A 101 -11.15 -0.19 44.61
CA ASP A 101 -11.31 1.24 44.87
C ASP A 101 -11.03 1.95 43.52
N ASN A 102 -11.98 2.70 42.97
CA ASN A 102 -11.73 3.53 41.77
C ASN A 102 -11.67 4.99 42.23
N THR A 103 -10.46 5.42 42.57
CA THR A 103 -10.17 6.85 42.73
C THR A 103 -9.53 7.35 41.44
N TYR A 104 -9.92 8.57 41.03
CA TYR A 104 -9.43 9.38 39.91
C TYR A 104 -10.17 9.20 38.56
N LEU A 105 -11.27 9.94 38.40
CA LEU A 105 -11.37 11.07 37.46
C LEU A 105 -12.80 11.63 37.42
N HIS A 106 -13.09 12.64 38.26
CA HIS A 106 -14.02 13.72 37.94
C HIS A 106 -13.67 14.98 38.74
N ALA A 107 -13.19 15.99 38.02
CA ALA A 107 -13.26 17.43 38.32
C ALA A 107 -13.19 18.08 36.93
N ASN A 108 -14.13 18.88 36.40
CA ASN A 108 -15.29 19.62 36.91
C ASN A 108 -16.43 19.44 35.86
N GLY A 109 -17.73 19.46 36.16
CA GLY A 109 -18.48 20.42 37.00
C GLY A 109 -18.80 21.67 36.17
N ASN A 110 -20.01 22.23 36.09
CA ASN A 110 -21.35 21.86 36.55
C ASN A 110 -22.30 22.90 35.91
N ALA A 111 -23.47 22.51 35.40
CA ALA A 111 -24.61 23.41 35.25
C ALA A 111 -25.88 22.55 35.43
N GLY A 112 -26.57 22.81 36.54
CA GLY A 112 -27.69 22.03 37.06
C GLY A 112 -29.06 22.38 36.44
N PRO A 113 -30.14 21.83 37.01
CA PRO A 113 -31.25 21.24 36.24
C PRO A 113 -32.61 21.92 36.50
N GLU A 114 -33.64 21.57 35.70
CA GLU A 114 -34.97 21.15 36.20
C GLU A 114 -35.88 20.65 35.07
N CYS A 115 -36.79 19.76 35.44
CA CYS A 115 -37.56 18.78 34.67
C CYS A 115 -39.02 19.24 34.52
N ASP A 116 -39.72 18.88 33.43
CA ASP A 116 -40.91 18.00 33.44
C ASP A 116 -41.73 18.00 32.14
N SER A 117 -41.87 16.78 31.59
CA SER A 117 -43.09 16.07 31.18
C SER A 117 -44.26 16.83 30.52
N LEU A 118 -44.72 16.37 29.34
CA LEU A 118 -46.11 15.89 29.11
C LEU A 118 -46.34 15.38 27.67
N PHE A 119 -46.82 14.13 27.57
CA PHE A 119 -47.59 13.55 26.46
C PHE A 119 -48.86 14.38 26.18
N GLN A 120 -49.32 14.51 24.92
CA GLN A 120 -50.61 13.92 24.46
C GLN A 120 -50.90 14.12 22.96
N ALA A 121 -51.69 13.16 22.47
CA ALA A 121 -52.17 12.80 21.14
C ALA A 121 -52.98 13.83 20.31
N LEU A 122 -52.95 13.57 18.99
CA LEU A 122 -53.86 13.91 17.86
C LEU A 122 -55.38 13.84 18.18
N PRO A 123 -56.30 14.48 17.39
CA PRO A 123 -56.89 13.83 16.18
C PRO A 123 -57.46 14.71 15.02
N ASP A 124 -57.48 14.12 13.79
CA ASP A 124 -58.56 14.00 12.74
C ASP A 124 -59.28 15.24 12.14
N HIS A 125 -59.73 15.36 10.85
CA HIS A 125 -59.88 14.46 9.68
C HIS A 125 -60.30 15.27 8.39
N ILE A 126 -59.85 14.81 7.19
CA ILE A 126 -60.58 14.61 5.89
C ILE A 126 -61.08 15.82 5.01
N ASN A 127 -60.58 15.98 3.76
CA ASN A 127 -61.19 15.46 2.50
C ASN A 127 -60.46 15.83 1.16
N SER A 128 -60.16 14.78 0.38
CA SER A 128 -60.24 14.53 -1.09
C SER A 128 -59.62 15.39 -2.24
N ASN A 129 -58.91 14.64 -3.11
CA ASN A 129 -58.77 14.66 -4.60
C ASN A 129 -57.62 15.41 -5.33
N GLY A 130 -56.75 14.64 -6.01
CA GLY A 130 -56.09 15.00 -7.30
C GLY A 130 -54.61 14.60 -7.51
N ASN A 131 -54.38 13.56 -8.32
CA ASN A 131 -53.18 12.97 -8.98
C ASN A 131 -51.83 13.77 -9.18
N PRO A 132 -50.72 13.08 -9.56
CA PRO A 132 -49.44 13.02 -8.84
C PRO A 132 -48.45 14.13 -9.18
N LYS A 133 -47.64 14.57 -8.19
CA LYS A 133 -46.45 15.40 -8.43
C LYS A 133 -45.17 14.62 -8.16
N SER A 134 -44.39 14.51 -9.22
CA SER A 134 -43.01 14.04 -9.27
C SER A 134 -42.10 14.81 -8.30
N LEU A 135 -41.29 14.05 -7.57
CA LEU A 135 -40.10 14.55 -6.85
C LEU A 135 -39.11 15.14 -7.87
N PRO A 136 -38.60 16.39 -7.68
CA PRO A 136 -37.54 16.89 -8.53
C PRO A 136 -36.19 16.33 -8.09
N ALA A 137 -35.43 15.87 -9.08
CA ALA A 137 -34.07 15.36 -8.98
C ALA A 137 -33.03 16.45 -8.69
N ALA A 138 -31.94 16.02 -8.04
CA ALA A 138 -30.55 16.45 -8.20
C ALA A 138 -30.25 17.96 -8.25
N ASN A 139 -29.75 18.50 -7.12
CA ASN A 139 -28.95 19.72 -7.12
C ASN A 139 -27.49 19.39 -7.47
N ILE A 140 -27.15 19.58 -8.74
CA ILE A 140 -25.78 19.73 -9.23
C ILE A 140 -25.37 21.19 -9.00
N ILE A 141 -24.36 21.44 -8.17
CA ILE A 141 -23.74 22.77 -7.96
C ILE A 141 -22.59 22.88 -8.97
N ARG A 142 -22.78 23.57 -10.10
CA ARG A 142 -22.42 24.99 -10.35
C ARG A 142 -21.02 25.39 -9.87
N SER A 143 -20.05 25.18 -10.77
CA SER A 143 -18.85 26.00 -10.88
C SER A 143 -19.24 27.49 -10.90
N HIS A 144 -18.65 28.30 -10.02
CA HIS A 144 -18.79 29.76 -10.06
C HIS A 144 -18.24 30.31 -11.38
N SER A 145 -19.12 30.50 -12.35
CA SER A 145 -18.92 31.41 -13.48
C SER A 145 -19.84 32.60 -13.24
N VAL A 146 -19.28 33.80 -13.28
CA VAL A 146 -20.02 35.06 -13.16
C VAL A 146 -20.91 35.19 -14.40
N SER A 147 -22.23 35.12 -14.22
CA SER A 147 -23.21 35.37 -15.28
C SER A 147 -23.33 36.89 -15.50
N GLY A 148 -22.79 37.39 -16.62
CA GLY A 148 -23.07 38.72 -17.14
C GLY A 148 -24.15 38.65 -18.24
N ASP A 149 -25.06 39.62 -18.22
CA ASP A 149 -26.22 39.75 -19.11
C ASP A 149 -25.92 39.58 -20.60
N LEU A 150 -26.77 38.79 -21.26
CA LEU A 150 -26.88 38.67 -22.71
C LEU A 150 -27.78 39.78 -23.24
N HIS A 151 -27.20 40.94 -23.57
CA HIS A 151 -27.49 41.63 -24.82
C HIS A 151 -26.52 42.80 -25.06
N GLY A 152 -25.62 42.61 -26.02
CA GLY A 152 -25.16 43.67 -26.92
C GLY A 152 -23.85 44.38 -26.57
N VAL A 153 -22.71 43.69 -26.58
CA VAL A 153 -21.39 44.24 -27.00
C VAL A 153 -20.56 43.07 -27.56
N GLN A 154 -19.74 43.33 -28.59
CA GLN A 154 -18.83 42.37 -29.22
C GLN A 154 -17.94 41.62 -28.20
N PRO A 155 -17.43 40.40 -28.51
CA PRO A 155 -16.58 39.66 -27.61
C PRO A 155 -15.26 40.41 -27.40
N ASP A 156 -15.16 41.09 -26.27
CA ASP A 156 -13.92 41.73 -25.81
C ASP A 156 -12.91 40.61 -25.50
N PRO A 157 -11.65 40.71 -25.94
CA PRO A 157 -10.67 39.61 -25.89
C PRO A 157 -10.06 39.42 -24.48
N VAL A 158 -10.79 39.79 -23.42
CA VAL A 158 -10.29 39.83 -22.03
C VAL A 158 -9.85 38.45 -21.54
N ALA A 159 -10.55 37.38 -21.94
CA ALA A 159 -10.13 36.02 -21.60
C ALA A 159 -8.82 35.59 -22.31
N ALA A 160 -8.57 36.09 -23.53
CA ALA A 160 -7.35 35.84 -24.26
C ALA A 160 -6.19 36.72 -23.78
N ASP A 161 -6.46 37.92 -23.26
CA ASP A 161 -5.44 38.83 -22.72
C ASP A 161 -4.95 38.41 -21.32
N ILE A 162 -5.78 37.77 -20.49
CA ILE A 162 -5.32 37.17 -19.22
C ILE A 162 -4.32 36.02 -19.49
N LEU A 163 -4.53 35.26 -20.58
CA LEU A 163 -3.63 34.18 -21.01
C LEU A 163 -2.33 34.66 -21.69
N ARG A 164 -2.25 35.95 -22.05
CA ARG A 164 -1.08 36.56 -22.71
C ARG A 164 -0.21 37.41 -21.80
N LYS A 165 -0.60 37.59 -20.53
CA LYS A 165 0.27 38.27 -19.56
C LYS A 165 1.52 37.41 -19.35
N GLU A 166 2.69 38.01 -19.57
CA GLU A 166 3.94 37.39 -19.15
C GLU A 166 3.87 37.08 -17.66
N PRO A 167 4.44 35.96 -17.19
CA PRO A 167 4.45 35.63 -15.78
C PRO A 167 5.29 36.68 -15.05
N GLU A 168 4.63 37.73 -14.54
CA GLU A 168 5.21 38.60 -13.52
C GLU A 168 5.62 37.69 -12.36
N GLN A 169 6.82 37.88 -11.80
CA GLN A 169 7.23 37.16 -10.59
C GLN A 169 6.21 37.48 -9.48
N GLU A 170 5.23 36.61 -9.30
CA GLU A 170 4.16 36.84 -8.35
C GLU A 170 4.72 36.82 -6.93
N SER A 171 4.75 38.00 -6.30
CA SER A 171 5.18 38.14 -4.92
C SER A 171 4.04 37.75 -3.98
N PHE A 172 4.12 36.57 -3.38
CA PHE A 172 3.17 36.17 -2.33
C PHE A 172 3.35 37.02 -1.06
N ILE A 173 2.23 37.39 -0.44
CA ILE A 173 2.25 38.14 0.82
C ILE A 173 2.65 37.17 1.93
N ARG A 174 3.88 37.29 2.41
CA ARG A 174 4.38 36.47 3.52
C ARG A 174 4.07 37.12 4.87
N LEU A 175 3.21 36.48 5.64
CA LEU A 175 2.99 36.83 7.05
C LEU A 175 4.21 36.45 7.90
N LYS A 176 4.97 37.47 8.31
CA LYS A 176 6.05 37.31 9.29
C LYS A 176 5.48 37.34 10.70
N ILE A 177 4.91 36.21 11.14
CA ILE A 177 4.63 35.99 12.57
C ILE A 177 5.93 35.53 13.23
N THR A 178 6.81 36.48 13.51
CA THR A 178 8.00 36.24 14.34
C THR A 178 7.51 36.15 15.79
N PRO A 179 7.73 35.04 16.51
CA PRO A 179 7.53 35.07 17.96
C PRO A 179 8.51 36.09 18.52
N THR A 180 7.99 37.22 19.01
CA THR A 180 8.77 38.29 19.65
C THR A 180 9.30 37.88 21.03
N GLU A 181 8.87 36.73 21.53
CA GLU A 181 9.21 36.22 22.86
C GLU A 181 10.24 35.10 22.76
N THR A 182 11.33 35.22 23.52
CA THR A 182 12.23 34.11 23.82
C THR A 182 11.44 32.98 24.48
N PRO A 183 11.65 31.71 24.09
CA PRO A 183 10.94 30.59 24.71
C PRO A 183 11.19 30.61 26.22
N SER A 184 10.16 30.27 27.01
CA SER A 184 10.34 30.10 28.45
C SER A 184 11.31 28.96 28.73
N ALA A 185 11.86 28.91 29.95
CA ALA A 185 12.75 27.81 30.35
C ALA A 185 12.08 26.43 30.14
N ASP A 186 10.81 26.31 30.52
CA ASP A 186 10.03 25.07 30.35
C ASP A 186 9.82 24.72 28.86
N GLU A 187 9.61 25.71 27.99
CA GLU A 187 9.49 25.48 26.54
C GLU A 187 10.82 25.08 25.92
N ALA A 188 11.93 25.67 26.38
CA ALA A 188 13.28 25.32 25.93
C ALA A 188 13.60 23.85 26.24
N GLU A 189 13.25 23.35 27.44
CA GLU A 189 13.41 21.93 27.80
C GLU A 189 12.58 21.02 26.89
N VAL A 190 11.35 21.39 26.57
CA VAL A 190 10.51 20.65 25.62
C VAL A 190 11.16 20.60 24.24
N TYR A 191 11.68 21.72 23.73
CA TYR A 191 12.36 21.74 22.43
C TYR A 191 13.62 20.87 22.43
N LEU A 192 14.39 20.84 23.52
CA LEU A 192 15.54 19.95 23.65
C LEU A 192 15.12 18.47 23.60
N ALA A 193 14.03 18.10 24.27
CA ALA A 193 13.49 16.74 24.20
C ALA A 193 13.02 16.36 22.79
N LEU A 194 12.37 17.27 22.07
CA LEU A 194 11.96 17.05 20.68
C LEU A 194 13.16 16.91 19.73
N GLN A 195 14.19 17.75 19.91
CA GLN A 195 15.44 17.65 19.15
C GLN A 195 16.13 16.31 19.37
N GLU A 196 16.09 15.79 20.60
CA GLU A 196 16.60 14.46 20.90
C GLU A 196 15.81 13.37 20.19
N CYS A 197 14.48 13.42 20.17
CA CYS A 197 13.67 12.48 19.39
C CYS A 197 14.01 12.52 17.90
N LEU A 198 14.25 13.71 17.33
CA LEU A 198 14.66 13.86 15.93
C LEU A 198 16.04 13.26 15.67
N LYS A 199 17.02 13.50 16.55
CA LYS A 199 18.36 12.89 16.46
C LYS A 199 18.30 11.37 16.55
N LEU A 200 17.45 10.82 17.42
CA LEU A 200 17.23 9.38 17.49
C LEU A 200 16.72 8.88 16.15
N ARG A 201 15.66 9.46 15.58
CA ARG A 201 15.16 9.09 14.25
C ARG A 201 16.26 9.13 13.18
N GLU A 202 17.10 10.17 13.17
CA GLU A 202 18.23 10.27 12.23
C GLU A 202 19.24 9.13 12.36
N SER A 203 19.45 8.60 13.57
CA SER A 203 20.35 7.46 13.78
C SER A 203 19.80 6.11 13.30
N TYR A 204 18.47 5.98 13.17
CA TYR A 204 17.82 4.75 12.70
C TYR A 204 17.55 4.77 11.20
N ILE A 205 17.20 5.90 10.58
CA ILE A 205 16.78 5.87 9.17
C ILE A 205 17.95 5.54 8.25
N PHE A 206 17.79 4.47 7.46
CA PHE A 206 18.62 4.24 6.29
C PHE A 206 18.40 5.35 5.25
N ARG A 207 19.48 6.02 4.86
CA ARG A 207 19.53 6.92 3.70
C ARG A 207 20.64 6.44 2.79
N GLU A 208 20.36 6.46 1.49
CA GLU A 208 21.41 6.23 0.49
C GLU A 208 22.45 7.37 0.60
N GLU A 209 23.72 7.01 0.49
CA GLU A 209 24.86 7.92 0.56
C GLU A 209 24.88 8.89 -0.62
N VAL A 210 24.48 8.39 -1.79
CA VAL A 210 24.37 9.18 -3.02
C VAL A 210 22.89 9.30 -3.39
N ALA A 211 22.41 10.52 -3.56
CA ALA A 211 21.00 10.75 -3.87
C ALA A 211 20.66 10.34 -5.32
N PRO A 212 19.41 9.94 -5.62
CA PRO A 212 19.04 9.52 -6.98
C PRO A 212 19.34 10.55 -8.09
N TRP A 213 19.16 11.85 -7.81
CA TRP A 213 19.44 12.93 -8.77
C TRP A 213 20.93 13.21 -8.97
N GLU A 214 21.80 12.64 -8.13
CA GLU A 214 23.26 12.67 -8.30
C GLU A 214 23.74 11.46 -9.10
N LYS A 215 23.04 10.32 -8.99
CA LYS A 215 23.30 9.10 -9.76
C LYS A 215 22.98 9.27 -11.23
N GLU A 216 21.86 9.94 -11.54
CA GLU A 216 21.43 10.21 -12.90
C GLU A 216 21.11 11.69 -13.11
N VAL A 217 21.73 12.30 -14.11
CA VAL A 217 21.46 13.69 -14.48
C VAL A 217 20.07 13.76 -15.13
N ILE A 218 19.13 14.39 -14.42
CA ILE A 218 17.78 14.64 -14.93
C ILE A 218 17.85 15.75 -16.00
N THR A 219 18.14 15.36 -17.25
CA THR A 219 18.22 16.31 -18.38
C THR A 219 16.87 16.57 -19.03
N ASP A 220 15.91 15.64 -18.90
CA ASP A 220 14.56 15.75 -19.48
C ASP A 220 13.50 15.11 -18.55
N PRO A 221 12.26 15.62 -18.50
CA PRO A 221 11.12 15.01 -17.80
C PRO A 221 10.83 13.52 -18.08
N SER A 222 11.38 12.92 -19.14
CA SER A 222 11.31 11.47 -19.40
C SER A 222 12.47 10.67 -18.79
N THR A 223 13.29 11.25 -17.92
CA THR A 223 14.40 10.59 -17.24
C THR A 223 13.95 10.02 -15.88
N PRO A 224 14.23 8.74 -15.56
CA PRO A 224 14.93 7.75 -16.37
C PRO A 224 14.09 7.27 -17.57
N LYS A 225 14.78 7.02 -18.69
CA LYS A 225 14.11 6.47 -19.88
C LYS A 225 13.54 5.09 -19.57
N PRO A 226 12.38 4.73 -20.15
CA PRO A 226 11.80 3.40 -19.98
C PRO A 226 12.80 2.32 -20.38
N ASP A 227 12.92 1.29 -19.54
CA ASP A 227 13.71 0.11 -19.86
C ASP A 227 12.97 -0.70 -20.95
N PRO A 228 13.53 -0.84 -22.16
CA PRO A 228 12.88 -1.59 -23.23
C PRO A 228 12.77 -3.09 -22.92
N ASN A 229 13.59 -3.62 -22.01
CA ASN A 229 13.62 -5.05 -21.65
C ASN A 229 13.70 -5.22 -20.11
N PRO A 230 12.63 -4.88 -19.38
CA PRO A 230 12.61 -4.86 -17.91
C PRO A 230 12.80 -6.24 -17.28
N PHE A 231 12.61 -7.32 -18.06
CA PHE A 231 12.77 -8.70 -17.63
C PHE A 231 14.07 -9.36 -18.09
N ALA A 232 14.94 -8.63 -18.79
CA ALA A 232 16.23 -9.17 -19.21
C ALA A 232 17.14 -9.37 -18.01
N TYR A 233 17.60 -10.60 -17.84
CA TYR A 233 18.65 -10.92 -16.88
C TYR A 233 20.02 -10.64 -17.52
N VAL A 234 20.82 -9.83 -16.84
CA VAL A 234 22.24 -9.65 -17.15
C VAL A 234 23.01 -10.40 -16.08
N ALA A 235 23.91 -11.30 -16.52
CA ALA A 235 24.74 -12.05 -15.60
C ALA A 235 25.62 -11.09 -14.79
N GLU A 236 25.56 -11.21 -13.48
CA GLU A 236 26.32 -10.41 -12.52
C GLU A 236 27.18 -11.35 -11.67
N GLU A 237 28.43 -10.98 -11.44
CA GLU A 237 29.37 -11.84 -10.72
C GLU A 237 28.98 -12.01 -9.25
N LYS A 238 29.13 -13.25 -8.77
CA LYS A 238 29.01 -13.56 -7.34
C LYS A 238 30.12 -12.86 -6.57
N THR A 239 29.74 -12.22 -5.46
CA THR A 239 30.71 -11.60 -4.55
C THR A 239 31.12 -12.52 -3.41
N ASP A 240 32.29 -12.28 -2.81
CA ASP A 240 32.86 -13.06 -1.70
C ASP A 240 32.19 -12.82 -0.33
N HIS A 241 31.28 -11.84 -0.24
CA HIS A 241 30.54 -11.53 0.97
C HIS A 241 29.88 -12.78 1.58
N HIS A 242 30.03 -12.93 2.90
CA HIS A 242 29.37 -13.97 3.68
C HIS A 242 28.33 -13.33 4.59
N PHE A 243 27.20 -14.00 4.83
CA PHE A 243 26.19 -13.51 5.75
C PHE A 243 25.70 -14.63 6.65
N GLN A 244 25.28 -14.26 7.85
CA GLN A 244 24.71 -15.17 8.84
C GLN A 244 23.61 -14.45 9.60
N MET A 245 22.50 -15.15 9.88
CA MET A 245 21.44 -14.62 10.73
C MET A 245 21.73 -14.97 12.18
N GLU A 246 21.89 -13.95 13.02
CA GLU A 246 22.17 -14.06 14.45
C GLU A 246 21.10 -13.26 15.21
N ASP A 247 20.45 -13.89 16.19
CA ASP A 247 19.33 -13.31 16.94
C ASP A 247 18.26 -12.62 16.07
N GLY A 248 18.02 -13.17 14.87
CA GLY A 248 17.03 -12.68 13.90
C GLY A 248 17.46 -11.45 13.09
N VAL A 249 18.72 -11.03 13.16
CA VAL A 249 19.30 -9.99 12.33
C VAL A 249 20.39 -10.59 11.44
N VAL A 250 20.40 -10.27 10.14
CA VAL A 250 21.48 -10.70 9.26
C VAL A 250 22.70 -9.81 9.44
N HIS A 251 23.81 -10.44 9.80
CA HIS A 251 25.15 -9.86 9.84
C HIS A 251 25.87 -10.20 8.54
N VAL A 252 26.53 -9.19 7.94
CA VAL A 252 27.27 -9.34 6.69
C VAL A 252 28.76 -9.11 6.96
N TYR A 253 29.58 -10.01 6.45
CA TYR A 253 31.03 -10.08 6.59
C TYR A 253 31.69 -9.99 5.21
N ALA A 254 32.89 -9.41 5.14
CA ALA A 254 33.61 -9.24 3.87
C ALA A 254 33.93 -10.58 3.17
N ASN A 255 34.28 -11.60 3.96
CA ASN A 255 34.52 -12.96 3.52
C ASN A 255 34.21 -13.92 4.68
N LYS A 256 34.37 -15.24 4.46
CA LYS A 256 34.11 -16.27 5.48
C LYS A 256 35.05 -16.25 6.68
N ASP A 257 36.25 -15.68 6.51
CA ASP A 257 37.31 -15.66 7.52
C ASP A 257 37.27 -14.37 8.37
N SER A 258 36.51 -13.36 7.93
CA SER A 258 36.32 -12.10 8.62
C SER A 258 35.37 -12.24 9.80
N MET A 259 35.84 -11.83 10.99
CA MET A 259 35.02 -11.76 12.21
C MET A 259 34.36 -10.38 12.41
N GLU A 260 34.74 -9.38 11.62
CA GLU A 260 34.22 -8.02 11.73
C GLU A 260 33.01 -7.81 10.81
N GLN A 261 31.91 -7.33 11.39
CA GLN A 261 30.69 -7.01 10.68
C GLN A 261 30.84 -5.71 9.89
N LEU A 262 30.46 -5.74 8.61
CA LEU A 262 30.53 -4.57 7.71
C LEU A 262 29.52 -3.49 8.04
N PHE A 263 28.28 -3.89 8.38
CA PHE A 263 27.15 -2.99 8.56
C PHE A 263 26.53 -3.17 9.95
N PRO A 264 27.13 -2.61 11.01
CA PRO A 264 26.56 -2.69 12.35
C PRO A 264 25.21 -1.97 12.41
N VAL A 265 24.25 -2.58 13.09
CA VAL A 265 22.91 -2.04 13.33
C VAL A 265 22.62 -2.06 14.83
N ALA A 266 21.83 -1.12 15.31
CA ALA A 266 21.42 -1.07 16.70
C ALA A 266 20.69 -2.37 17.10
N ASP A 267 21.04 -2.92 18.26
CA ASP A 267 20.44 -4.15 18.79
C ASP A 267 19.00 -3.92 19.29
N ALA A 268 18.26 -5.01 19.49
CA ALA A 268 16.85 -4.96 19.86
C ALA A 268 16.65 -4.21 21.19
N THR A 269 17.56 -4.43 22.15
CA THR A 269 17.49 -3.81 23.47
C THR A 269 17.65 -2.29 23.40
N THR A 270 18.57 -1.79 22.57
CA THR A 270 18.74 -0.35 22.34
C THR A 270 17.50 0.23 21.69
N PHE A 271 16.97 -0.42 20.63
CA PHE A 271 15.74 0.02 19.97
C PHE A 271 14.56 0.12 20.95
N PHE A 272 14.29 -0.92 21.74
CA PHE A 272 13.19 -0.87 22.69
C PHE A 272 13.44 0.16 23.80
N THR A 273 14.68 0.39 24.19
CA THR A 273 15.02 1.44 25.17
C THR A 273 14.73 2.83 24.63
N ASP A 274 15.10 3.10 23.37
CA ASP A 274 14.83 4.37 22.68
C ASP A 274 13.32 4.56 22.41
N LEU A 275 12.61 3.50 22.04
CA LEU A 275 11.16 3.51 21.92
C LEU A 275 10.51 3.94 23.24
N HIS A 276 10.91 3.34 24.37
CA HIS A 276 10.42 3.74 25.69
C HIS A 276 10.79 5.18 26.05
N ARG A 277 11.94 5.68 25.57
CA ARG A 277 12.32 7.07 25.75
C ARG A 277 11.35 8.01 25.03
N ILE A 278 11.03 7.73 23.78
CA ILE A 278 10.06 8.50 22.98
C ILE A 278 8.67 8.42 23.62
N LEU A 279 8.22 7.23 24.03
CA LEU A 279 6.93 7.05 24.71
C LEU A 279 6.82 7.88 26.00
N ARG A 280 7.91 8.00 26.76
CA ARG A 280 7.95 8.91 27.91
C ARG A 280 7.75 10.36 27.49
N VAL A 281 8.49 10.84 26.49
CA VAL A 281 8.38 12.23 25.98
C VAL A 281 6.96 12.54 25.49
N ILE A 282 6.31 11.59 24.82
CA ILE A 282 4.92 11.71 24.33
C ILE A 282 3.90 11.81 25.48
N ALA A 283 4.18 11.17 26.62
CA ALA A 283 3.32 11.18 27.79
C ALA A 283 3.47 12.45 28.65
N LEU A 284 4.56 13.21 28.50
CA LEU A 284 4.81 14.43 29.28
C LEU A 284 3.79 15.54 28.97
N GLY A 285 3.15 16.08 30.02
CA GLY A 285 2.07 17.06 29.90
C GLY A 285 2.50 18.41 29.31
N ASN A 286 3.68 18.91 29.67
CA ASN A 286 4.27 20.13 29.11
C ASN A 286 4.55 19.97 27.60
N THR A 287 5.19 18.87 27.19
CA THR A 287 5.46 18.54 25.78
C THR A 287 4.17 18.49 24.96
N ARG A 288 3.14 17.80 25.47
CA ARG A 288 1.82 17.73 24.81
C ARG A 288 1.21 19.11 24.60
N THR A 289 1.29 19.98 25.61
CA THR A 289 0.71 21.32 25.57
C THR A 289 1.42 22.21 24.55
N VAL A 290 2.76 22.22 24.56
CA VAL A 290 3.57 22.99 23.61
C VAL A 290 3.33 22.51 22.19
N CYS A 291 3.43 21.20 21.93
CA CYS A 291 3.19 20.65 20.59
C CYS A 291 1.78 20.96 20.08
N HIS A 292 0.75 20.83 20.92
CA HIS A 292 -0.62 21.19 20.55
C HIS A 292 -0.73 22.67 20.17
N ARG A 293 -0.18 23.60 20.96
CA ARG A 293 -0.16 25.04 20.64
C ARG A 293 0.54 25.30 19.30
N ARG A 294 1.67 24.63 19.06
CA ARG A 294 2.43 24.75 17.81
C ARG A 294 1.64 24.25 16.60
N LEU A 295 0.96 23.12 16.72
CA LEU A 295 0.12 22.55 15.65
C LEU A 295 -1.07 23.45 15.31
N VAL A 296 -1.77 23.97 16.33
CA VAL A 296 -2.85 24.95 16.10
C VAL A 296 -2.30 26.21 15.43
N LEU A 297 -1.12 26.69 15.85
CA LEU A 297 -0.49 27.85 15.21
C LEU A 297 -0.14 27.60 13.74
N LEU A 298 0.28 26.39 13.36
CA LEU A 298 0.53 26.04 11.96
C LEU A 298 -0.74 26.11 11.12
N GLU A 299 -1.83 25.54 11.65
CA GLU A 299 -3.14 25.55 11.01
C GLU A 299 -3.64 27.00 10.80
N GLN A 300 -3.57 27.84 11.84
CA GLN A 300 -3.99 29.24 11.73
C GLN A 300 -3.10 30.05 10.78
N LYS A 301 -1.80 29.75 10.72
CA LYS A 301 -0.89 30.38 9.74
C LYS A 301 -1.29 30.03 8.31
N PHE A 302 -1.64 28.78 8.05
CA PHE A 302 -2.08 28.35 6.72
C PHE A 302 -3.43 28.98 6.34
N ASN A 303 -4.39 28.99 7.26
CA ASN A 303 -5.68 29.65 7.02
C ASN A 303 -5.52 31.15 6.72
N MET A 304 -4.65 31.83 7.47
CA MET A 304 -4.38 33.25 7.22
C MET A 304 -3.63 33.47 5.89
N HIS A 305 -2.75 32.54 5.51
CA HIS A 305 -2.11 32.54 4.19
C HIS A 305 -3.15 32.42 3.07
N LEU A 306 -4.09 31.49 3.17
CA LEU A 306 -5.17 31.34 2.19
C LEU A 306 -6.02 32.62 2.08
N MET A 307 -6.37 33.25 3.22
CA MET A 307 -7.13 34.50 3.20
C MET A 307 -6.42 35.65 2.49
N LEU A 308 -5.08 35.66 2.47
CA LEU A 308 -4.30 36.72 1.82
C LEU A 308 -3.89 36.38 0.38
N ASN A 309 -3.71 35.09 0.06
CA ASN A 309 -2.99 34.65 -1.13
C ASN A 309 -3.78 33.68 -2.03
N ALA A 310 -4.99 33.23 -1.67
CA ALA A 310 -5.72 32.24 -2.47
C ALA A 310 -5.97 32.71 -3.93
N ASP A 311 -6.35 33.97 -4.13
CA ASP A 311 -6.53 34.53 -5.47
C ASP A 311 -5.21 34.59 -6.25
N ALA A 312 -4.10 34.89 -5.58
CA ALA A 312 -2.77 34.91 -6.18
C ALA A 312 -2.35 33.48 -6.58
N GLU A 313 -2.55 32.49 -5.72
CA GLU A 313 -2.29 31.08 -6.06
C GLU A 313 -3.14 30.61 -7.25
N PHE A 314 -4.40 31.03 -7.31
CA PHE A 314 -5.28 30.73 -8.43
C PHE A 314 -4.82 31.38 -9.75
N LEU A 315 -4.31 32.61 -9.71
CA LEU A 315 -3.71 33.27 -10.88
C LEU A 315 -2.40 32.61 -11.29
N ALA A 316 -1.55 32.25 -10.33
CA ALA A 316 -0.31 31.50 -10.57
C ALA A 316 -0.59 30.20 -11.34
N GLN A 317 -1.65 29.47 -10.99
CA GLN A 317 -2.04 28.25 -11.72
C GLN A 317 -2.37 28.54 -13.19
N LYS A 318 -3.02 29.68 -13.49
CA LYS A 318 -3.35 30.07 -14.87
C LYS A 318 -2.13 30.42 -15.70
N SER A 319 -1.02 30.80 -15.09
CA SER A 319 0.26 31.04 -15.79
C SER A 319 0.86 29.76 -16.39
N ALA A 320 0.40 28.58 -15.95
CA ALA A 320 0.78 27.28 -16.48
C ALA A 320 -0.39 26.65 -17.27
N PRO A 321 -0.74 27.16 -18.47
CA PRO A 321 -1.99 26.82 -19.17
C PRO A 321 -2.13 25.35 -19.58
N HIS A 322 -1.02 24.59 -19.60
CA HIS A 322 -1.00 23.17 -19.94
C HIS A 322 -1.04 22.23 -18.73
N ARG A 323 -1.10 22.77 -17.50
CA ARG A 323 -1.16 21.98 -16.27
C ARG A 323 -2.47 22.29 -15.56
N ASP A 324 -3.35 21.29 -15.53
CA ASP A 324 -4.58 21.30 -14.77
C ASP A 324 -4.64 20.06 -13.86
N PHE A 325 -5.75 19.91 -13.14
CA PHE A 325 -5.94 18.76 -12.27
C PHE A 325 -5.77 17.43 -13.03
N TYR A 326 -6.18 17.29 -14.29
CA TYR A 326 -6.08 16.03 -15.03
C TYR A 326 -4.67 15.75 -15.55
N ASN A 327 -3.92 16.80 -15.92
CA ASN A 327 -2.60 16.71 -16.53
C ASN A 327 -1.44 16.68 -15.50
N VAL A 328 -1.73 16.83 -14.21
CA VAL A 328 -0.75 16.59 -13.14
C VAL A 328 -0.67 15.11 -12.83
N ARG A 329 0.55 14.56 -12.84
CA ARG A 329 0.80 13.17 -12.44
C ARG A 329 0.45 12.98 -10.97
N LYS A 330 -0.39 11.99 -10.70
CA LYS A 330 -0.79 11.56 -9.36
C LYS A 330 -0.35 10.12 -9.17
N VAL A 331 0.10 9.82 -7.96
CA VAL A 331 0.54 8.48 -7.60
C VAL A 331 -0.42 7.98 -6.55
N ASP A 332 -1.03 6.82 -6.79
CA ASP A 332 -1.70 6.06 -5.76
C ASP A 332 -0.64 5.42 -4.86
N THR A 333 -0.35 6.11 -3.75
CA THR A 333 0.71 5.74 -2.81
C THR A 333 0.35 4.57 -1.90
N HIS A 334 -0.94 4.22 -1.83
CA HIS A 334 -1.41 3.11 -1.03
C HIS A 334 -2.57 2.35 -1.66
N VAL A 335 -2.23 1.21 -2.28
CA VAL A 335 -3.21 0.30 -2.88
C VAL A 335 -2.77 -1.16 -2.77
N HIS A 336 -3.69 -2.03 -2.35
CA HIS A 336 -3.49 -3.48 -2.31
C HIS A 336 -3.75 -4.09 -3.69
N HIS A 337 -2.78 -4.84 -4.24
CA HIS A 337 -2.87 -5.42 -5.59
C HIS A 337 -4.12 -6.29 -5.79
N SER A 338 -4.47 -7.10 -4.79
CA SER A 338 -5.64 -7.99 -4.86
C SER A 338 -6.99 -7.26 -4.90
N ALA A 339 -7.01 -5.95 -4.68
CA ALA A 339 -8.20 -5.11 -4.75
C ALA A 339 -8.06 -3.93 -5.73
N CYS A 340 -7.01 -3.91 -6.57
CA CYS A 340 -6.72 -2.74 -7.42
C CYS A 340 -7.72 -2.49 -8.56
N MET A 341 -8.59 -3.45 -8.87
CA MET A 341 -9.58 -3.33 -9.94
C MET A 341 -10.97 -2.95 -9.44
N ASN A 342 -11.75 -2.29 -10.29
CA ASN A 342 -13.17 -2.05 -10.03
C ASN A 342 -14.00 -3.35 -10.08
N GLN A 343 -15.06 -3.45 -9.27
CA GLN A 343 -15.99 -4.58 -9.19
C GLN A 343 -16.56 -5.00 -10.55
N LYS A 344 -16.94 -4.02 -11.38
CA LYS A 344 -17.47 -4.25 -12.72
C LYS A 344 -16.43 -4.86 -13.66
N HIS A 345 -15.16 -4.51 -13.48
CA HIS A 345 -14.05 -5.10 -14.24
C HIS A 345 -13.87 -6.55 -13.84
N LEU A 346 -13.75 -6.85 -12.55
CA LEU A 346 -13.61 -8.22 -12.03
C LEU A 346 -14.77 -9.11 -12.50
N LEU A 347 -16.01 -8.64 -12.36
CA LEU A 347 -17.20 -9.37 -12.81
C LEU A 347 -17.15 -9.68 -14.32
N ARG A 348 -16.80 -8.68 -15.14
CA ARG A 348 -16.67 -8.85 -16.60
C ARG A 348 -15.58 -9.87 -16.93
N PHE A 349 -14.47 -9.86 -16.19
CA PHE A 349 -13.37 -10.81 -16.36
C PHE A 349 -13.83 -12.25 -16.06
N ILE A 350 -14.45 -12.47 -14.91
CA ILE A 350 -14.99 -13.78 -14.51
C ILE A 350 -16.00 -14.29 -15.55
N LYS A 351 -16.95 -13.46 -15.97
CA LYS A 351 -17.92 -13.82 -17.02
C LYS A 351 -17.26 -14.17 -18.35
N SER A 352 -16.21 -13.44 -18.73
CA SER A 352 -15.47 -13.71 -19.97
C SER A 352 -14.76 -15.07 -19.88
N LYS A 353 -14.14 -15.39 -18.74
CA LYS A 353 -13.44 -16.66 -18.54
C LYS A 353 -14.37 -17.86 -18.53
N LEU A 354 -15.49 -17.76 -17.81
CA LEU A 354 -16.52 -18.80 -17.80
C LEU A 354 -17.10 -19.07 -19.21
N ARG A 355 -17.15 -18.05 -20.08
CA ARG A 355 -17.66 -18.22 -21.45
C ARG A 355 -16.64 -18.78 -22.43
N LYS A 356 -15.39 -18.32 -22.35
CA LYS A 356 -14.35 -18.65 -23.34
C LYS A 356 -13.58 -19.92 -22.98
N GLU A 357 -13.41 -20.19 -21.70
CA GLU A 357 -12.56 -21.27 -21.18
C GLU A 357 -13.25 -22.02 -20.03
N PRO A 358 -14.46 -22.59 -20.24
CA PRO A 358 -15.22 -23.28 -19.18
C PRO A 358 -14.56 -24.59 -18.71
N ASP A 359 -13.89 -25.30 -19.61
CA ASP A 359 -13.35 -26.65 -19.36
C ASP A 359 -11.92 -26.62 -18.79
N GLU A 360 -11.38 -25.43 -18.49
CA GLU A 360 -10.05 -25.28 -17.89
C GLU A 360 -10.07 -25.82 -16.45
N VAL A 361 -9.09 -26.65 -16.10
CA VAL A 361 -8.92 -27.17 -14.74
C VAL A 361 -8.32 -26.09 -13.84
N VAL A 362 -9.07 -25.65 -12.83
CA VAL A 362 -8.71 -24.46 -12.04
C VAL A 362 -8.42 -24.72 -10.57
N ILE A 363 -8.95 -25.80 -10.00
CA ILE A 363 -8.77 -26.13 -8.58
C ILE A 363 -8.79 -27.64 -8.35
N PHE A 364 -8.04 -28.10 -7.35
CA PHE A 364 -8.06 -29.48 -6.87
C PHE A 364 -8.65 -29.54 -5.47
N ARG A 365 -9.83 -30.13 -5.32
CA ARG A 365 -10.53 -30.29 -4.03
C ARG A 365 -11.25 -31.62 -3.97
N ASP A 366 -11.44 -32.15 -2.75
CA ASP A 366 -12.21 -33.37 -2.50
C ASP A 366 -11.70 -34.58 -3.30
N GLY A 367 -10.39 -34.62 -3.58
CA GLY A 367 -9.73 -35.68 -4.34
C GLY A 367 -9.89 -35.59 -5.86
N THR A 368 -10.56 -34.57 -6.39
CA THR A 368 -10.80 -34.38 -7.82
C THR A 368 -10.31 -33.03 -8.33
N TYR A 369 -9.91 -33.02 -9.59
CA TYR A 369 -9.63 -31.79 -10.34
C TYR A 369 -10.95 -31.27 -10.90
N LEU A 370 -11.29 -30.03 -10.55
CA LEU A 370 -12.52 -29.38 -11.01
C LEU A 370 -12.19 -28.37 -12.11
N THR A 371 -12.98 -28.43 -13.18
CA THR A 371 -13.00 -27.41 -14.22
C THR A 371 -13.68 -26.13 -13.75
N LEU A 372 -13.44 -25.00 -14.43
CA LEU A 372 -14.08 -23.74 -14.09
C LEU A 372 -15.61 -23.87 -14.10
N LYS A 373 -16.15 -24.58 -15.08
CA LYS A 373 -17.59 -24.86 -15.18
C LYS A 373 -18.10 -25.68 -14.00
N GLU A 374 -17.42 -26.77 -13.64
CA GLU A 374 -17.81 -27.62 -12.51
C GLU A 374 -17.74 -26.86 -11.17
N VAL A 375 -16.78 -25.95 -11.00
CA VAL A 375 -16.72 -25.08 -9.81
C VAL A 375 -17.97 -24.21 -9.73
N PHE A 376 -18.38 -23.56 -10.82
CA PHE A 376 -19.58 -22.72 -10.86
C PHE A 376 -20.87 -23.54 -10.65
N GLU A 377 -20.96 -24.72 -11.25
CA GLU A 377 -22.08 -25.65 -11.04
C GLU A 377 -22.14 -26.14 -9.57
N SER A 378 -21.00 -26.41 -8.94
CA SER A 378 -20.95 -26.82 -7.53
C SER A 378 -21.39 -25.73 -6.54
N LEU A 379 -21.31 -24.47 -6.96
CA LEU A 379 -21.72 -23.31 -6.18
C LEU A 379 -23.17 -22.89 -6.47
N ASP A 380 -23.87 -23.61 -7.35
CA ASP A 380 -25.21 -23.26 -7.86
C ASP A 380 -25.25 -21.84 -8.46
N LEU A 381 -24.17 -21.46 -9.17
CA LEU A 381 -24.02 -20.15 -9.81
C LEU A 381 -23.91 -20.28 -11.32
N THR A 382 -24.76 -19.56 -12.06
CA THR A 382 -24.63 -19.46 -13.52
C THR A 382 -24.01 -18.13 -13.94
N GLY A 383 -23.35 -18.10 -15.11
CA GLY A 383 -22.77 -16.87 -15.67
C GLY A 383 -23.79 -15.76 -15.95
N TYR A 384 -25.09 -16.09 -16.03
CA TYR A 384 -26.17 -15.12 -16.18
C TYR A 384 -26.50 -14.44 -14.85
N ASP A 385 -26.51 -15.21 -13.76
CA ASP A 385 -26.90 -14.73 -12.42
C ASP A 385 -25.83 -13.84 -11.77
N LEU A 386 -24.57 -13.99 -12.18
CA LEU A 386 -23.46 -13.16 -11.72
C LEU A 386 -23.73 -11.68 -11.99
N ASN A 387 -23.92 -10.89 -10.94
CA ASN A 387 -24.02 -9.44 -11.00
C ASN A 387 -23.12 -8.84 -9.90
N VAL A 388 -23.06 -7.51 -9.82
CA VAL A 388 -22.16 -6.83 -8.86
C VAL A 388 -22.58 -7.11 -7.42
N ASP A 389 -23.89 -7.12 -7.13
CA ASP A 389 -24.41 -7.39 -5.79
C ASP A 389 -24.12 -8.84 -5.36
N LEU A 390 -24.30 -9.81 -6.27
CA LEU A 390 -23.98 -11.22 -6.02
C LEU A 390 -22.48 -11.46 -5.85
N LEU A 391 -21.63 -10.59 -6.38
CA LEU A 391 -20.18 -10.65 -6.15
C LEU A 391 -19.86 -10.36 -4.67
N ASP A 392 -20.71 -9.61 -3.98
CA ASP A 392 -20.62 -9.26 -2.55
C ASP A 392 -19.22 -8.83 -2.08
N VAL A 393 -18.52 -8.06 -2.93
CA VAL A 393 -17.18 -7.55 -2.64
C VAL A 393 -17.20 -6.12 -2.10
N HIS A 394 -18.34 -5.41 -2.10
CA HIS A 394 -18.41 -4.04 -1.62
C HIS A 394 -18.43 -3.99 -0.08
N ALA A 395 -17.67 -3.06 0.50
CA ALA A 395 -17.72 -2.76 1.93
C ALA A 395 -19.00 -1.97 2.23
N ASP A 396 -19.73 -2.39 3.25
CA ASP A 396 -20.97 -1.75 3.69
C ASP A 396 -20.90 -1.35 5.17
N LYS A 397 -21.98 -0.76 5.70
CA LYS A 397 -22.06 -0.39 7.13
C LYS A 397 -21.82 -1.56 8.08
N SER A 398 -21.98 -2.81 7.62
CA SER A 398 -21.77 -3.99 8.45
C SER A 398 -20.28 -4.33 8.63
N THR A 399 -19.40 -3.74 7.82
CA THR A 399 -17.94 -3.86 7.91
C THR A 399 -17.29 -2.89 8.90
N PHE A 400 -18.04 -1.87 9.36
CA PHE A 400 -17.55 -0.88 10.32
C PHE A 400 -17.16 -1.56 11.64
N HIS A 401 -15.90 -1.36 12.08
CA HIS A 401 -15.25 -2.04 13.20
C HIS A 401 -15.17 -3.58 13.10
N ARG A 402 -15.47 -4.16 11.93
CA ARG A 402 -15.49 -5.60 11.68
C ARG A 402 -14.52 -5.96 10.56
N PHE A 403 -13.23 -5.88 10.88
CA PHE A 403 -12.14 -6.21 9.97
C PHE A 403 -12.19 -7.67 9.50
N ASP A 404 -12.74 -8.57 10.32
CA ASP A 404 -13.04 -9.95 9.95
C ASP A 404 -14.03 -10.04 8.78
N LYS A 405 -15.12 -9.27 8.82
CA LYS A 405 -16.10 -9.18 7.73
C LYS A 405 -15.51 -8.52 6.49
N PHE A 406 -14.66 -7.51 6.67
CA PHE A 406 -13.94 -6.90 5.56
C PHE A 406 -13.03 -7.90 4.84
N ASN A 407 -12.29 -8.73 5.57
CA ASN A 407 -11.48 -9.78 4.98
C ASN A 407 -12.30 -10.78 4.15
N LEU A 408 -13.55 -11.06 4.54
CA LEU A 408 -14.46 -11.90 3.77
C LEU A 408 -14.87 -11.25 2.44
N LYS A 409 -14.85 -9.92 2.31
CA LYS A 409 -15.13 -9.21 1.04
C LYS A 409 -14.06 -9.40 -0.03
N TYR A 410 -12.91 -9.98 0.30
CA TYR A 410 -11.99 -10.48 -0.73
C TYR A 410 -12.46 -11.79 -1.38
N ASN A 411 -13.51 -12.44 -0.86
CA ASN A 411 -14.07 -13.66 -1.44
C ASN A 411 -15.21 -13.29 -2.42
N PRO A 412 -15.00 -13.40 -3.75
CA PRO A 412 -16.07 -13.15 -4.70
C PRO A 412 -17.23 -14.12 -4.46
N CYS A 413 -18.46 -13.59 -4.46
CA CYS A 413 -19.69 -14.30 -4.11
C CYS A 413 -19.67 -14.96 -2.72
N GLY A 414 -18.83 -14.45 -1.80
CA GLY A 414 -18.60 -15.07 -0.49
C GLY A 414 -17.82 -16.39 -0.56
N GLN A 415 -17.30 -16.77 -1.73
CA GLN A 415 -16.69 -18.08 -1.96
C GLN A 415 -15.16 -17.98 -2.01
N SER A 416 -14.50 -18.63 -1.04
CA SER A 416 -13.02 -18.69 -0.97
C SER A 416 -12.41 -19.37 -2.19
N ARG A 417 -13.13 -20.32 -2.82
CA ARG A 417 -12.72 -20.99 -4.07
C ARG A 417 -12.51 -19.99 -5.20
N LEU A 418 -13.42 -19.03 -5.37
CA LEU A 418 -13.30 -18.02 -6.43
C LEU A 418 -12.16 -17.04 -6.15
N ARG A 419 -11.89 -16.73 -4.88
CA ARG A 419 -10.71 -15.93 -4.50
C ARG A 419 -9.41 -16.65 -4.83
N GLU A 420 -9.33 -17.94 -4.52
CA GLU A 420 -8.16 -18.77 -4.82
C GLU A 420 -7.89 -18.80 -6.33
N ILE A 421 -8.93 -18.95 -7.16
CA ILE A 421 -8.81 -19.05 -8.61
C ILE A 421 -8.46 -17.69 -9.26
N PHE A 422 -9.15 -16.61 -8.88
CA PHE A 422 -9.07 -15.33 -9.59
C PHE A 422 -8.18 -14.27 -8.93
N LEU A 423 -7.97 -14.34 -7.62
CA LEU A 423 -7.35 -13.28 -6.82
C LEU A 423 -6.10 -13.75 -6.03
N LYS A 424 -5.61 -14.97 -6.28
CA LYS A 424 -4.34 -15.47 -5.74
C LYS A 424 -3.37 -15.84 -6.86
N GLN A 425 -2.10 -15.53 -6.62
CA GLN A 425 -0.99 -15.88 -7.51
C GLN A 425 -0.51 -17.33 -7.28
N ASP A 426 -0.50 -17.78 -6.03
CA ASP A 426 -0.17 -19.16 -5.64
C ASP A 426 -1.45 -20.00 -5.65
N ASN A 427 -1.72 -20.64 -6.78
CA ASN A 427 -2.84 -21.56 -6.99
C ASN A 427 -2.50 -22.62 -8.05
N LEU A 428 -3.44 -23.54 -8.33
CA LEU A 428 -3.21 -24.66 -9.25
C LEU A 428 -2.79 -24.22 -10.67
N ILE A 429 -3.36 -23.11 -11.16
CA ILE A 429 -3.05 -22.54 -12.48
C ILE A 429 -1.93 -21.49 -12.43
N GLN A 430 -1.12 -21.50 -11.36
CA GLN A 430 0.05 -20.63 -11.18
C GLN A 430 -0.27 -19.14 -11.35
N GLY A 431 -1.44 -18.72 -10.88
CA GLY A 431 -1.84 -17.32 -10.88
C GLY A 431 -2.14 -16.75 -12.27
N ARG A 432 -2.30 -17.59 -13.28
CA ARG A 432 -2.57 -17.19 -14.68
C ARG A 432 -3.71 -16.18 -14.80
N PHE A 433 -4.86 -16.45 -14.16
CA PHE A 433 -6.01 -15.54 -14.22
C PHE A 433 -5.76 -14.19 -13.53
N LEU A 434 -5.08 -14.17 -12.40
CA LEU A 434 -4.71 -12.93 -11.74
C LEU A 434 -3.69 -12.13 -12.56
N GLY A 435 -2.72 -12.81 -13.20
CA GLY A 435 -1.76 -12.19 -14.11
C GLY A 435 -2.44 -11.56 -15.33
N GLU A 436 -3.35 -12.29 -15.97
CA GLU A 436 -4.15 -11.77 -17.09
C GLU A 436 -5.03 -10.57 -16.69
N LEU A 437 -5.64 -10.61 -15.49
CA LEU A 437 -6.42 -9.49 -14.96
C LEU A 437 -5.52 -8.28 -14.70
N THR A 438 -4.34 -8.50 -14.12
CA THR A 438 -3.34 -7.45 -13.85
C THR A 438 -2.88 -6.79 -15.15
N LYS A 439 -2.65 -7.55 -16.24
CA LYS A 439 -2.34 -6.98 -17.56
C LYS A 439 -3.45 -6.05 -18.07
N GLN A 440 -4.73 -6.38 -17.83
CA GLN A 440 -5.84 -5.50 -18.22
C GLN A 440 -5.82 -4.20 -17.40
N VAL A 441 -5.58 -4.30 -16.08
CA VAL A 441 -5.41 -3.12 -15.22
C VAL A 441 -4.24 -2.25 -15.66
N PHE A 442 -3.10 -2.85 -16.04
CA PHE A 442 -1.95 -2.12 -16.55
C PHE A 442 -2.24 -1.41 -17.87
N SER A 443 -3.01 -2.03 -18.76
CA SER A 443 -3.46 -1.39 -20.00
C SER A 443 -4.34 -0.17 -19.73
N ASP A 444 -5.26 -0.27 -18.76
CA ASP A 444 -6.13 0.84 -18.38
C ASP A 444 -5.31 1.98 -17.73
N LEU A 445 -4.35 1.64 -16.86
CA LEU A 445 -3.46 2.61 -16.22
C LEU A 445 -2.50 3.29 -17.21
N ALA A 446 -1.97 2.55 -18.19
CA ALA A 446 -1.12 3.11 -19.25
C ALA A 446 -1.90 4.07 -20.16
N ALA A 447 -3.19 3.79 -20.40
CA ALA A 447 -4.08 4.73 -21.10
C ALA A 447 -4.30 6.01 -20.27
N SER A 448 -4.39 5.89 -18.95
CA SER A 448 -4.43 7.01 -18.00
C SER A 448 -3.03 7.56 -17.69
N LYS A 449 -2.41 8.22 -18.68
CA LYS A 449 -1.02 8.76 -18.65
C LYS A 449 -0.57 9.43 -17.35
N TYR A 450 -1.48 10.07 -16.62
CA TYR A 450 -1.18 10.85 -15.42
C TYR A 450 -1.45 10.12 -14.10
N GLN A 451 -1.80 8.84 -14.14
CA GLN A 451 -2.02 8.02 -12.94
C GLN A 451 -0.93 6.96 -12.85
N MET A 452 -0.31 6.90 -11.68
CA MET A 452 0.72 5.92 -11.31
C MET A 452 0.23 5.18 -10.07
N ALA A 453 0.76 3.98 -9.80
CA ALA A 453 0.35 3.19 -8.65
C ALA A 453 1.53 2.46 -7.98
N GLU A 454 1.47 2.38 -6.66
CA GLU A 454 2.39 1.61 -5.83
C GLU A 454 1.66 0.38 -5.26
N TYR A 455 1.62 -0.70 -6.04
CA TYR A 455 0.87 -1.90 -5.68
C TYR A 455 1.57 -2.73 -4.61
N ARG A 456 0.81 -3.14 -3.59
CA ARG A 456 1.28 -4.05 -2.55
C ARG A 456 0.93 -5.50 -2.86
N VAL A 457 1.93 -6.37 -2.82
CA VAL A 457 1.78 -7.82 -3.00
C VAL A 457 2.32 -8.55 -1.78
N SER A 458 1.64 -9.61 -1.36
CA SER A 458 1.94 -10.27 -0.08
C SER A 458 2.99 -11.38 -0.20
N ILE A 459 3.91 -11.41 0.76
CA ILE A 459 4.69 -12.60 1.10
C ILE A 459 4.41 -12.91 2.57
N TYR A 460 4.08 -14.16 2.86
CA TYR A 460 3.57 -14.57 4.17
C TYR A 460 4.69 -15.06 5.11
N GLY A 461 5.85 -15.42 4.56
CA GLY A 461 6.99 -15.90 5.35
C GLY A 461 6.76 -17.30 5.90
N ARG A 462 5.94 -18.12 5.22
CA ARG A 462 5.70 -19.53 5.60
C ARG A 462 6.79 -20.45 5.06
N LYS A 463 7.33 -20.12 3.89
CA LYS A 463 8.38 -20.87 3.18
C LYS A 463 9.30 -19.90 2.44
N GLN A 464 10.59 -20.22 2.37
CA GLN A 464 11.57 -19.46 1.57
C GLN A 464 11.21 -19.39 0.08
N SER A 465 10.57 -20.44 -0.45
CA SER A 465 10.17 -20.52 -1.87
C SER A 465 9.12 -19.49 -2.29
N GLU A 466 8.47 -18.78 -1.35
CA GLU A 466 7.45 -17.78 -1.67
C GLU A 466 8.03 -16.62 -2.52
N TRP A 467 9.30 -16.25 -2.31
CA TRP A 467 9.98 -15.23 -3.11
C TRP A 467 10.17 -15.66 -4.57
N ASP A 468 10.69 -16.87 -4.80
CA ASP A 468 10.89 -17.40 -6.14
C ASP A 468 9.57 -17.64 -6.86
N GLN A 469 8.56 -18.13 -6.16
CA GLN A 469 7.21 -18.30 -6.70
C GLN A 469 6.64 -16.95 -7.16
N LEU A 470 6.70 -15.93 -6.31
CA LEU A 470 6.21 -14.59 -6.66
C LEU A 470 7.00 -13.98 -7.82
N ALA A 471 8.33 -14.06 -7.80
CA ALA A 471 9.18 -13.55 -8.86
C ALA A 471 8.91 -14.25 -10.20
N SER A 472 8.76 -15.58 -10.17
CA SER A 472 8.40 -16.35 -11.37
C SER A 472 7.03 -15.96 -11.89
N TRP A 473 6.04 -15.70 -11.03
CA TRP A 473 4.73 -15.23 -11.44
C TRP A 473 4.82 -13.87 -12.15
N ILE A 474 5.58 -12.91 -11.62
CA ILE A 474 5.79 -11.59 -12.24
C ILE A 474 6.47 -11.72 -13.61
N VAL A 475 7.58 -12.46 -13.69
CA VAL A 475 8.39 -12.58 -14.92
C VAL A 475 7.67 -13.39 -15.99
N ASN A 476 7.12 -14.55 -15.64
CA ASN A 476 6.46 -15.45 -16.60
C ASN A 476 5.17 -14.83 -17.16
N ASN A 477 4.50 -13.98 -16.39
CA ASN A 477 3.36 -13.21 -16.85
C ASN A 477 3.76 -11.83 -17.41
N GLU A 478 5.04 -11.48 -17.52
CA GLU A 478 5.51 -10.18 -18.05
C GLU A 478 4.79 -8.97 -17.40
N LEU A 479 4.64 -8.98 -16.08
CA LEU A 479 3.88 -7.97 -15.34
C LEU A 479 4.73 -6.71 -15.10
N TYR A 480 4.83 -5.86 -16.11
CA TYR A 480 5.51 -4.57 -16.03
C TYR A 480 4.75 -3.47 -16.76
N THR A 481 4.79 -2.27 -16.19
CA THR A 481 4.44 -1.00 -16.85
C THR A 481 5.22 0.12 -16.17
N GLU A 482 5.50 1.20 -16.89
CA GLU A 482 6.19 2.38 -16.36
C GLU A 482 5.43 3.04 -15.19
N ASN A 483 4.11 2.86 -15.17
CA ASN A 483 3.23 3.51 -14.21
C ASN A 483 3.17 2.79 -12.86
N VAL A 484 3.76 1.60 -12.73
CA VAL A 484 3.60 0.72 -11.57
C VAL A 484 4.93 0.33 -10.97
N VAL A 485 4.99 0.37 -9.65
CA VAL A 485 6.05 -0.22 -8.85
C VAL A 485 5.46 -1.06 -7.72
N TRP A 486 6.28 -1.93 -7.13
CA TRP A 486 5.81 -2.93 -6.16
C TRP A 486 6.30 -2.66 -4.75
N LEU A 487 5.42 -2.87 -3.77
CA LEU A 487 5.77 -3.03 -2.37
C LEU A 487 5.47 -4.46 -1.94
N ILE A 488 6.33 -5.01 -1.09
CA ILE A 488 6.13 -6.32 -0.51
C ILE A 488 5.51 -6.13 0.87
N GLN A 489 4.31 -6.65 1.08
CA GLN A 489 3.66 -6.61 2.39
C GLN A 489 3.80 -7.94 3.11
N LEU A 490 4.21 -7.89 4.38
CA LEU A 490 4.28 -9.03 5.28
C LEU A 490 3.11 -8.96 6.28
N PRO A 491 2.13 -9.86 6.18
CA PRO A 491 1.06 -9.97 7.16
C PRO A 491 1.57 -10.50 8.51
N ARG A 492 1.20 -9.83 9.61
CA ARG A 492 1.57 -10.19 10.99
C ARG A 492 0.75 -11.37 11.52
N LEU A 493 0.93 -12.56 10.93
CA LEU A 493 0.09 -13.73 11.18
C LEU A 493 0.84 -14.91 11.82
N TYR A 494 1.93 -14.65 12.56
CA TYR A 494 2.75 -15.70 13.19
C TYR A 494 1.94 -16.68 14.03
N ASN A 495 1.00 -16.18 14.85
CA ASN A 495 0.18 -17.03 15.72
C ASN A 495 -0.61 -18.08 14.93
N ILE A 496 -1.16 -17.71 13.77
CA ILE A 496 -1.89 -18.63 12.89
C ILE A 496 -0.95 -19.71 12.36
N TYR A 497 0.23 -19.33 11.87
CA TYR A 497 1.19 -20.30 11.33
C TYR A 497 1.80 -21.20 12.40
N LYS A 498 1.91 -20.68 13.62
CA LYS A 498 2.39 -21.40 14.78
C LYS A 498 1.37 -22.45 15.24
N GLU A 499 0.09 -22.11 15.28
CA GLU A 499 -1.01 -23.05 15.57
C GLU A 499 -1.12 -24.14 14.51
N MET A 500 -0.93 -23.78 13.23
CA MET A 500 -0.89 -24.75 12.11
C MET A 500 0.36 -25.65 12.12
N GLY A 501 1.35 -25.39 12.98
CA GLY A 501 2.61 -26.13 13.01
C GLY A 501 3.51 -25.90 11.78
N ILE A 502 3.24 -24.85 10.99
CA ILE A 502 4.05 -24.50 9.81
C ILE A 502 5.39 -23.87 10.23
N VAL A 503 5.35 -23.06 11.29
CA VAL A 503 6.54 -22.40 11.85
C VAL A 503 6.71 -22.78 13.32
N THR A 504 7.96 -22.88 13.77
CA THR A 504 8.29 -23.29 15.14
C THR A 504 8.67 -22.11 16.04
N SER A 505 9.17 -21.03 15.47
CA SER A 505 9.51 -19.79 16.18
C SER A 505 9.38 -18.60 15.24
N PHE A 506 9.39 -17.39 15.78
CA PHE A 506 9.36 -16.18 14.96
C PHE A 506 10.58 -16.08 14.02
N GLN A 507 11.72 -16.64 14.44
CA GLN A 507 12.92 -16.77 13.61
C GLN A 507 12.63 -17.36 12.24
N ASN A 508 11.77 -18.38 12.14
CA ASN A 508 11.47 -19.01 10.86
C ASN A 508 10.82 -18.06 9.86
N ILE A 509 10.00 -17.11 10.34
CA ILE A 509 9.41 -16.08 9.46
C ILE A 509 10.51 -15.16 8.95
N LEU A 510 11.42 -14.71 9.82
CA LEU A 510 12.55 -13.86 9.42
C LEU A 510 13.47 -14.58 8.43
N ASP A 511 13.76 -15.87 8.66
CA ASP A 511 14.54 -16.70 7.75
C ASP A 511 13.88 -16.78 6.36
N ASN A 512 12.58 -17.06 6.33
CA ASN A 512 11.81 -17.20 5.10
C ASN A 512 11.71 -15.91 4.29
N ILE A 513 11.74 -14.74 4.96
CA ILE A 513 11.62 -13.43 4.32
C ILE A 513 12.97 -12.88 3.90
N PHE A 514 13.98 -12.90 4.78
CA PHE A 514 15.21 -12.15 4.56
C PHE A 514 16.31 -12.97 3.92
N LEU A 515 16.48 -14.26 4.25
CA LEU A 515 17.60 -15.05 3.68
C LEU A 515 17.57 -15.10 2.15
N PRO A 516 16.43 -15.35 1.47
CA PRO A 516 16.39 -15.33 -0.01
C PRO A 516 16.83 -13.99 -0.60
N LEU A 517 16.56 -12.87 0.08
CA LEU A 517 16.97 -11.54 -0.35
C LEU A 517 18.49 -11.31 -0.23
N PHE A 518 19.13 -11.86 0.80
CA PHE A 518 20.58 -11.83 0.94
C PHE A 518 21.26 -12.79 -0.04
N GLU A 519 20.71 -13.99 -0.23
CA GLU A 519 21.20 -14.99 -1.19
C GLU A 519 21.28 -14.41 -2.60
N VAL A 520 20.18 -13.82 -3.10
CA VAL A 520 20.14 -13.20 -4.43
C VAL A 520 21.01 -11.94 -4.52
N THR A 521 21.14 -11.18 -3.44
CA THR A 521 22.00 -9.98 -3.43
C THR A 521 23.48 -10.36 -3.52
N VAL A 522 23.92 -11.42 -2.84
CA VAL A 522 25.31 -11.91 -2.91
C VAL A 522 25.58 -12.62 -4.24
N ASN A 523 24.65 -13.46 -4.69
CA ASN A 523 24.74 -14.23 -5.91
C ASN A 523 23.46 -14.08 -6.77
N PRO A 524 23.40 -13.11 -7.71
CA PRO A 524 22.22 -12.91 -8.55
C PRO A 524 21.81 -14.13 -9.39
N GLU A 525 22.74 -15.05 -9.69
CA GLU A 525 22.45 -16.28 -10.42
C GLU A 525 21.62 -17.30 -9.61
N SER A 526 21.67 -17.28 -8.27
CA SER A 526 20.92 -18.25 -7.46
C SER A 526 19.41 -18.05 -7.55
N HIS A 527 18.95 -16.81 -7.71
CA HIS A 527 17.54 -16.45 -7.93
C HIS A 527 17.42 -15.39 -9.04
N SER A 528 17.72 -15.76 -10.28
CA SER A 528 17.77 -14.82 -11.42
C SER A 528 16.45 -14.05 -11.65
N GLN A 529 15.31 -14.73 -11.57
CA GLN A 529 13.99 -14.09 -11.71
C GLN A 529 13.69 -13.14 -10.54
N LEU A 530 14.10 -13.51 -9.31
CA LEU A 530 13.96 -12.65 -8.14
C LEU A 530 14.83 -11.40 -8.27
N HIS A 531 16.07 -11.51 -8.75
CA HIS A 531 16.94 -10.36 -8.99
C HIS A 531 16.30 -9.35 -9.94
N VAL A 532 15.73 -9.84 -11.04
CA VAL A 532 14.98 -9.02 -12.00
C VAL A 532 13.76 -8.37 -11.35
N PHE A 533 12.97 -9.12 -10.59
CA PHE A 533 11.80 -8.59 -9.89
C PHE A 533 12.18 -7.49 -8.88
N LEU A 534 13.26 -7.66 -8.11
CA LEU A 534 13.72 -6.69 -7.12
C LEU A 534 14.14 -5.34 -7.73
N LYS A 535 14.39 -5.26 -9.05
CA LYS A 535 14.59 -3.97 -9.74
C LYS A 535 13.31 -3.12 -9.76
N GLN A 536 12.13 -3.74 -9.62
CA GLN A 536 10.83 -3.08 -9.60
C GLN A 536 10.25 -2.91 -8.18
N VAL A 537 10.81 -3.62 -7.19
CA VAL A 537 10.41 -3.50 -5.78
C VAL A 537 11.02 -2.24 -5.19
N VAL A 538 10.18 -1.42 -4.57
CA VAL A 538 10.56 -0.10 -4.01
C VAL A 538 10.33 0.02 -2.52
N GLY A 539 9.56 -0.89 -1.92
CA GLY A 539 9.30 -0.84 -0.49
C GLY A 539 8.85 -2.15 0.13
N PHE A 540 8.87 -2.15 1.45
CA PHE A 540 8.45 -3.24 2.31
C PHE A 540 7.45 -2.71 3.34
N ASP A 541 6.38 -3.45 3.55
CA ASP A 541 5.22 -3.05 4.33
C ASP A 541 4.87 -4.15 5.36
N LEU A 542 4.24 -3.77 6.47
CA LEU A 542 3.72 -4.64 7.50
C LEU A 542 2.22 -4.41 7.62
N VAL A 543 1.43 -5.49 7.53
CA VAL A 543 -0.04 -5.43 7.51
C VAL A 543 -0.64 -6.42 8.49
N ASP A 544 -1.90 -6.19 8.87
CA ASP A 544 -2.87 -7.02 9.62
C ASP A 544 -3.72 -6.06 10.45
N ASP A 545 -4.84 -6.52 11.00
CA ASP A 545 -5.70 -5.77 11.90
C ASP A 545 -4.93 -5.15 13.08
N GLU A 546 -4.70 -3.84 13.03
CA GLU A 546 -4.03 -3.09 14.09
C GLU A 546 -4.85 -2.99 15.38
N SER A 547 -6.17 -3.24 15.32
CA SER A 547 -7.05 -3.15 16.50
C SER A 547 -6.91 -4.34 17.47
N LYS A 548 -6.29 -5.44 17.01
CA LYS A 548 -6.06 -6.61 17.86
C LYS A 548 -5.21 -6.25 19.08
N PRO A 549 -5.65 -6.61 20.30
CA PRO A 549 -4.86 -6.35 21.50
C PRO A 549 -3.50 -7.04 21.44
N GLU A 550 -2.45 -6.31 21.76
CA GLU A 550 -1.10 -6.83 21.85
C GLU A 550 -0.44 -6.41 23.16
N ARG A 551 0.54 -7.21 23.61
CA ARG A 551 1.32 -6.88 24.79
C ARG A 551 2.47 -5.96 24.37
N ARG A 552 2.46 -4.72 24.86
CA ARG A 552 3.57 -3.79 24.60
C ARG A 552 4.91 -4.43 24.98
N PRO A 553 5.93 -4.34 24.11
CA PRO A 553 7.21 -4.96 24.39
C PRO A 553 7.87 -4.30 25.59
N THR A 554 8.60 -5.10 26.37
CA THR A 554 9.50 -4.58 27.41
C THR A 554 10.85 -4.23 26.79
N LYS A 555 11.78 -3.68 27.59
CA LYS A 555 13.16 -3.42 27.11
C LYS A 555 13.93 -4.71 26.79
N HIS A 556 13.63 -5.79 27.51
CA HIS A 556 14.29 -7.08 27.35
C HIS A 556 13.29 -8.08 26.77
N MET A 557 13.13 -8.00 25.45
CA MET A 557 12.29 -8.96 24.74
C MET A 557 13.08 -10.23 24.40
N PRO A 558 12.44 -11.41 24.38
CA PRO A 558 13.06 -12.64 23.91
C PRO A 558 13.56 -12.48 22.46
N THR A 559 14.64 -13.18 22.09
CA THR A 559 15.10 -13.20 20.70
C THR A 559 14.10 -13.94 19.80
N PRO A 560 14.14 -13.75 18.46
CA PRO A 560 13.17 -14.37 17.55
C PRO A 560 13.16 -15.88 17.61
N ALA A 561 14.32 -16.50 17.86
CA ALA A 561 14.44 -17.95 18.05
C ALA A 561 13.82 -18.42 19.37
N GLN A 562 13.85 -17.59 20.41
CA GLN A 562 13.24 -17.87 21.71
C GLN A 562 11.72 -17.62 21.70
N TRP A 563 11.22 -16.81 20.75
CA TRP A 563 9.78 -16.59 20.57
C TRP A 563 9.11 -17.82 19.97
N THR A 564 8.81 -18.78 20.83
CA THR A 564 8.19 -20.08 20.50
C THR A 564 6.77 -20.22 21.05
N ASN A 565 6.28 -19.20 21.75
CA ASN A 565 4.92 -19.18 22.27
C ASN A 565 3.88 -19.02 21.13
N ILE A 566 2.60 -19.24 21.45
CA ILE A 566 1.49 -19.15 20.48
C ILE A 566 1.06 -17.71 20.19
N PHE A 567 1.46 -16.75 21.01
CA PHE A 567 1.03 -15.36 20.87
C PHE A 567 1.78 -14.69 19.72
N ASN A 568 1.06 -13.82 19.03
CA ASN A 568 1.66 -12.99 17.99
C ASN A 568 2.64 -11.98 18.65
N PRO A 569 3.87 -11.82 18.13
CA PRO A 569 4.73 -10.73 18.58
C PRO A 569 4.06 -9.36 18.39
N ALA A 570 4.40 -8.41 19.24
CA ALA A 570 3.89 -7.05 19.15
C ALA A 570 4.33 -6.35 17.85
N TYR A 571 3.57 -5.37 17.38
CA TYR A 571 3.85 -4.60 16.18
C TYR A 571 5.28 -4.04 16.15
N SER A 572 5.72 -3.40 17.23
CA SER A 572 7.06 -2.82 17.34
C SER A 572 8.17 -3.87 17.32
N TYR A 573 7.87 -5.12 17.69
CA TYR A 573 8.79 -6.25 17.56
C TYR A 573 8.96 -6.66 16.09
N TYR A 574 7.86 -6.86 15.35
CA TYR A 574 7.92 -7.09 13.90
C TYR A 574 8.69 -5.97 13.18
N LEU A 575 8.35 -4.72 13.51
CA LEU A 575 8.95 -3.56 12.87
C LEU A 575 10.46 -3.50 13.08
N TYR A 576 10.95 -3.75 14.31
CA TYR A 576 12.38 -3.74 14.59
C TYR A 576 13.15 -4.77 13.75
N TYR A 577 12.73 -6.04 13.75
CA TYR A 577 13.47 -7.07 13.00
C TYR A 577 13.34 -6.86 11.49
N CYS A 578 12.21 -6.32 11.00
CA CYS A 578 12.11 -5.96 9.60
C CYS A 578 13.03 -4.78 9.25
N TYR A 579 13.05 -3.75 10.10
CA TYR A 579 13.95 -2.60 9.98
C TYR A 579 15.42 -3.04 9.94
N ALA A 580 15.87 -3.83 10.92
CA ALA A 580 17.27 -4.19 11.08
C ALA A 580 17.78 -4.99 9.88
N ASN A 581 16.99 -5.98 9.42
CA ASN A 581 17.34 -6.77 8.25
C ASN A 581 17.28 -5.96 6.95
N LEU A 582 16.29 -5.06 6.78
CA LEU A 582 16.26 -4.18 5.61
C LEU A 582 17.41 -3.18 5.62
N PHE A 583 17.84 -2.69 6.79
CA PHE A 583 18.97 -1.78 6.91
C PHE A 583 20.26 -2.44 6.41
N THR A 584 20.59 -3.63 6.92
CA THR A 584 21.81 -4.35 6.52
C THR A 584 21.73 -4.82 5.06
N LEU A 585 20.55 -5.26 4.61
CA LEU A 585 20.30 -5.60 3.20
C LEU A 585 20.52 -4.39 2.29
N ASN A 586 19.93 -3.24 2.62
CA ASN A 586 20.04 -2.05 1.81
C ASN A 586 21.46 -1.50 1.74
N LYS A 587 22.22 -1.58 2.84
CA LYS A 587 23.65 -1.21 2.81
C LYS A 587 24.46 -2.13 1.89
N LEU A 588 24.19 -3.44 1.92
CA LEU A 588 24.83 -4.37 0.99
C LEU A 588 24.41 -4.12 -0.47
N ARG A 589 23.12 -3.90 -0.71
CA ARG A 589 22.59 -3.61 -2.06
C ARG A 589 23.13 -2.30 -2.61
N GLU A 590 23.20 -1.26 -1.78
CA GLU A 590 23.82 0.03 -2.10
C GLU A 590 25.29 -0.13 -2.49
N LEU A 591 26.08 -0.87 -1.69
CA LEU A 591 27.48 -1.16 -1.99
C LEU A 591 27.66 -1.84 -3.35
N LYS A 592 26.71 -2.69 -3.75
CA LYS A 592 26.70 -3.40 -5.04
C LYS A 592 26.04 -2.61 -6.19
N GLY A 593 25.60 -1.37 -5.95
CA GLY A 593 24.89 -0.58 -6.96
C GLY A 593 23.50 -1.14 -7.32
N MET A 594 22.93 -1.99 -6.48
CA MET A 594 21.61 -2.58 -6.66
C MET A 594 20.51 -1.70 -6.04
N ARG A 595 19.27 -1.86 -6.51
CA ARG A 595 18.12 -1.10 -5.99
C ARG A 595 17.82 -1.43 -4.53
N THR A 596 17.64 -0.40 -3.69
CA THR A 596 17.29 -0.52 -2.27
C THR A 596 15.76 -0.58 -2.06
N ILE A 597 15.32 -1.05 -0.89
CA ILE A 597 13.91 -1.26 -0.53
C ILE A 597 13.57 -0.43 0.71
N LYS A 598 12.65 0.52 0.60
CA LYS A 598 12.28 1.41 1.73
C LYS A 598 11.28 0.75 2.68
N LEU A 599 11.42 0.98 3.99
CA LEU A 599 10.45 0.50 4.97
C LEU A 599 9.26 1.49 5.07
N ARG A 600 8.07 1.00 4.71
CA ARG A 600 6.85 1.77 4.47
C ARG A 600 5.60 1.05 5.05
N PRO A 601 5.52 0.87 6.38
CA PRO A 601 4.51 0.03 6.99
C PRO A 601 3.13 0.71 7.08
N HIS A 602 2.07 -0.08 7.20
CA HIS A 602 0.81 0.37 7.79
C HIS A 602 1.04 0.67 9.26
N SER A 603 0.58 1.84 9.70
CA SER A 603 0.73 2.24 11.10
C SER A 603 -0.28 3.28 11.53
N GLY A 604 -0.93 3.03 12.66
CA GLY A 604 -1.79 3.99 13.33
C GLY A 604 -3.09 4.24 12.58
N GLU A 605 -3.58 3.26 11.82
CA GLU A 605 -4.99 3.23 11.41
C GLU A 605 -5.87 2.95 12.62
N ALA A 606 -5.49 1.91 13.37
CA ALA A 606 -6.07 1.49 14.63
C ALA A 606 -4.94 1.20 15.63
N GLY A 607 -5.21 0.39 16.66
CA GLY A 607 -4.19 -0.02 17.63
C GLY A 607 -3.70 1.07 18.59
N ASP A 608 -2.58 0.77 19.23
CA ASP A 608 -1.94 1.60 20.25
C ASP A 608 -1.01 2.66 19.65
N ILE A 609 -0.75 3.72 20.43
CA ILE A 609 0.06 4.86 19.97
C ILE A 609 1.55 4.54 19.80
N ASP A 610 2.03 3.42 20.36
CA ASP A 610 3.42 3.00 20.25
C ASP A 610 3.79 2.50 18.85
N HIS A 611 2.81 2.09 18.03
CA HIS A 611 3.01 1.78 16.62
C HIS A 611 3.62 2.98 15.88
N LEU A 612 3.02 4.16 16.08
CA LEU A 612 3.47 5.43 15.50
C LEU A 612 4.79 5.91 16.11
N ALA A 613 5.07 5.60 17.38
CA ALA A 613 6.37 5.90 17.97
C ALA A 613 7.49 5.03 17.38
N ALA A 614 7.20 3.75 17.11
CA ALA A 614 8.14 2.81 16.51
C ALA A 614 8.40 3.13 15.03
N THR A 615 7.36 3.48 14.26
CA THR A 615 7.52 3.90 12.86
C THR A 615 8.14 5.29 12.72
N PHE A 616 7.94 6.18 13.69
CA PHE A 616 8.71 7.42 13.78
C PHE A 616 10.22 7.17 13.92
N LEU A 617 10.67 6.07 14.52
CA LEU A 617 12.11 5.79 14.55
C LEU A 617 12.62 5.22 13.23
N THR A 618 11.89 4.27 12.64
CA THR A 618 12.47 3.34 11.65
C THR A 618 11.97 3.50 10.22
N SER A 619 10.80 4.11 10.01
CA SER A 619 10.12 4.10 8.71
C SER A 619 10.32 5.39 7.90
N HIS A 620 10.34 5.28 6.57
CA HIS A 620 10.43 6.41 5.64
C HIS A 620 9.09 7.15 5.49
N ASN A 621 8.01 6.40 5.35
CA ASN A 621 6.63 6.87 5.35
C ASN A 621 5.74 5.78 5.98
N ILE A 622 4.47 6.11 6.19
CA ILE A 622 3.48 5.16 6.70
C ILE A 622 2.18 5.23 5.90
N ALA A 623 1.44 4.13 5.85
CA ALA A 623 0.04 4.15 5.47
C ALA A 623 -0.84 4.48 6.70
N HIS A 624 -1.92 5.23 6.47
CA HIS A 624 -2.92 5.73 7.43
C HIS A 624 -2.48 6.85 8.37
N GLY A 625 -1.83 6.56 9.50
CA GLY A 625 -1.46 7.58 10.49
C GLY A 625 -2.63 8.30 11.19
N ILE A 626 -3.86 7.78 11.12
CA ILE A 626 -5.08 8.38 11.70
C ILE A 626 -4.88 8.71 13.18
N ASN A 627 -4.28 7.79 13.93
CA ASN A 627 -4.07 7.90 15.37
C ASN A 627 -3.10 9.01 15.79
N LEU A 628 -2.40 9.66 14.85
CA LEU A 628 -1.64 10.90 15.15
C LEU A 628 -2.55 11.99 15.73
N ARG A 629 -3.85 11.99 15.40
CA ARG A 629 -4.85 12.88 16.01
C ARG A 629 -4.94 12.76 17.55
N LYS A 630 -4.52 11.62 18.11
CA LYS A 630 -4.57 11.32 19.56
C LYS A 630 -3.29 11.76 20.28
N SER A 631 -2.23 12.12 19.56
CA SER A 631 -0.92 12.48 20.12
C SER A 631 -0.36 13.75 19.46
N PRO A 632 -0.55 14.93 20.09
CA PRO A 632 0.02 16.17 19.59
C PRO A 632 1.56 16.11 19.44
N VAL A 633 2.23 15.36 20.32
CA VAL A 633 3.70 15.23 20.29
C VAL A 633 4.15 14.48 19.06
N LEU A 634 3.59 13.30 18.79
CA LEU A 634 3.92 12.53 17.59
C LEU A 634 3.50 13.29 16.33
N GLN A 635 2.30 13.87 16.28
CA GLN A 635 1.87 14.66 15.14
C GLN A 635 2.85 15.79 14.81
N TYR A 636 3.36 16.48 15.83
CA TYR A 636 4.36 17.54 15.64
C TYR A 636 5.72 16.99 15.23
N LEU A 637 6.15 15.85 15.75
CA LEU A 637 7.39 15.19 15.33
C LEU A 637 7.32 14.72 13.86
N TYR A 638 6.17 14.19 13.41
CA TYR A 638 5.92 13.81 12.02
C TYR A 638 5.94 15.04 11.10
N TYR A 639 5.37 16.16 11.55
CA TYR A 639 5.48 17.44 10.85
C TYR A 639 6.94 17.90 10.74
N LEU A 640 7.71 17.92 11.84
CA LEU A 640 9.10 18.39 11.84
C LEU A 640 10.00 17.51 10.97
N ALA A 641 9.80 16.19 11.00
CA ALA A 641 10.56 15.23 10.21
C ALA A 641 10.02 15.02 8.78
N GLN A 642 8.91 15.67 8.42
CA GLN A 642 8.24 15.56 7.11
C GLN A 642 8.00 14.10 6.66
N ILE A 643 7.55 13.26 7.59
CA ILE A 643 7.26 11.86 7.33
C ILE A 643 5.97 11.77 6.50
N GLY A 644 6.03 11.05 5.37
CA GLY A 644 4.90 10.86 4.48
C GLY A 644 3.78 10.03 5.10
N LEU A 645 2.53 10.46 4.91
CA LEU A 645 1.30 9.80 5.33
C LEU A 645 0.44 9.48 4.11
N ALA A 646 0.39 8.21 3.69
CA ALA A 646 -0.53 7.76 2.65
C ALA A 646 -1.88 7.43 3.27
N MET A 647 -2.86 8.32 3.09
CA MET A 647 -4.16 8.25 3.75
C MET A 647 -5.26 7.88 2.76
N SER A 648 -6.16 6.98 3.17
CA SER A 648 -7.29 6.52 2.37
C SER A 648 -8.63 6.82 3.08
N PRO A 649 -9.12 8.08 3.03
CA PRO A 649 -10.29 8.49 3.80
C PRO A 649 -11.57 7.69 3.56
N LEU A 650 -11.87 7.28 2.31
CA LEU A 650 -13.06 6.45 2.04
C LEU A 650 -12.92 5.03 2.61
N SER A 651 -11.70 4.48 2.59
CA SER A 651 -11.40 3.21 3.29
C SER A 651 -11.65 3.34 4.79
N ASN A 652 -11.08 4.38 5.40
CA ASN A 652 -11.18 4.57 6.84
C ASN A 652 -12.64 4.82 7.27
N ASN A 653 -13.44 5.48 6.43
CA ASN A 653 -14.89 5.62 6.62
C ASN A 653 -15.65 4.29 6.61
N SER A 654 -15.19 3.33 5.83
CA SER A 654 -15.81 2.00 5.77
C SER A 654 -15.46 1.15 6.99
N LEU A 655 -14.28 1.34 7.58
CA LEU A 655 -13.74 0.41 8.58
C LEU A 655 -13.62 0.95 10.01
N PHE A 656 -13.21 2.20 10.21
CA PHE A 656 -12.72 2.64 11.53
C PHE A 656 -13.20 4.01 11.99
N LEU A 657 -13.54 4.92 11.07
CA LEU A 657 -13.74 6.32 11.42
C LEU A 657 -14.63 7.04 10.42
N ASP A 658 -15.74 7.63 10.89
CA ASP A 658 -16.64 8.45 10.07
C ASP A 658 -15.88 9.47 9.21
N TYR A 659 -16.28 9.62 7.95
CA TYR A 659 -15.60 10.45 6.95
C TYR A 659 -15.33 11.88 7.42
N HIS A 660 -16.33 12.58 7.96
CA HIS A 660 -16.18 13.95 8.48
C HIS A 660 -15.26 14.09 9.70
N ARG A 661 -14.93 12.96 10.36
CA ARG A 661 -14.03 12.92 11.49
C ARG A 661 -12.62 12.52 11.08
N ASN A 662 -12.38 12.20 9.81
CA ASN A 662 -11.06 11.87 9.30
C ASN A 662 -10.11 13.06 9.49
N PRO A 663 -8.89 12.84 10.03
CA PRO A 663 -7.96 13.93 10.29
C PRO A 663 -7.22 14.44 9.05
N PHE A 664 -7.45 13.89 7.86
CA PHE A 664 -6.75 14.28 6.62
C PHE A 664 -6.79 15.81 6.36
N PRO A 665 -7.95 16.50 6.33
CA PRO A 665 -7.97 17.95 6.10
C PRO A 665 -7.14 18.70 7.15
N MET A 666 -7.27 18.33 8.42
CA MET A 666 -6.51 18.94 9.52
C MET A 666 -5.00 18.71 9.38
N PHE A 667 -4.58 17.51 8.94
CA PHE A 667 -3.16 17.21 8.71
C PHE A 667 -2.61 18.02 7.53
N PHE A 668 -3.38 18.17 6.46
CA PHE A 668 -3.05 19.01 5.31
C PHE A 668 -2.89 20.48 5.71
N LEU A 669 -3.86 21.07 6.42
CA LEU A 669 -3.82 22.47 6.89
C LEU A 669 -2.64 22.74 7.83
N ARG A 670 -2.16 21.73 8.56
CA ARG A 670 -1.00 21.82 9.45
C ARG A 670 0.34 21.63 8.73
N GLY A 671 0.32 21.32 7.43
CA GLY A 671 1.52 21.09 6.63
C GLY A 671 2.23 19.77 6.91
N LEU A 672 1.50 18.75 7.38
CA LEU A 672 2.03 17.38 7.38
C LEU A 672 2.14 16.90 5.92
N ASN A 673 3.12 16.04 5.66
CA ASN A 673 3.36 15.47 4.34
C ASN A 673 2.32 14.37 4.06
N VAL A 674 1.13 14.75 3.60
CA VAL A 674 0.01 13.83 3.33
C VAL A 674 -0.13 13.54 1.84
N SER A 675 -0.54 12.33 1.51
CA SER A 675 -1.00 11.92 0.18
C SER A 675 -2.36 11.21 0.30
N LEU A 676 -3.18 11.32 -0.74
CA LEU A 676 -4.40 10.53 -0.89
C LEU A 676 -4.09 9.22 -1.59
N SER A 677 -4.82 8.18 -1.19
CA SER A 677 -4.66 6.82 -1.68
C SER A 677 -5.98 6.05 -1.61
N THR A 678 -6.07 4.92 -2.29
CA THR A 678 -7.36 4.23 -2.50
C THR A 678 -7.57 2.99 -1.64
N ASP A 679 -6.50 2.41 -1.11
CA ASP A 679 -6.49 1.18 -0.30
C ASP A 679 -6.98 -0.06 -1.08
N ASP A 680 -8.30 -0.28 -1.08
CA ASP A 680 -8.98 -1.39 -1.74
C ASP A 680 -10.07 -0.87 -2.73
N PRO A 681 -9.69 -0.39 -3.92
CA PRO A 681 -10.64 0.09 -4.95
C PRO A 681 -11.80 -0.87 -5.22
N LEU A 682 -11.54 -2.18 -5.21
CA LEU A 682 -12.54 -3.23 -5.42
C LEU A 682 -13.66 -3.14 -4.39
N GLN A 683 -13.32 -2.90 -3.13
CA GLN A 683 -14.28 -2.95 -2.03
C GLN A 683 -14.92 -1.59 -1.78
N ILE A 684 -14.22 -0.49 -2.03
CA ILE A 684 -14.61 0.82 -1.52
C ILE A 684 -15.19 1.71 -2.63
N HIS A 685 -14.60 1.70 -3.82
CA HIS A 685 -14.83 2.75 -4.82
C HIS A 685 -15.85 2.33 -5.89
N LEU A 686 -16.62 3.29 -6.38
CA LEU A 686 -17.70 3.04 -7.33
C LEU A 686 -17.32 3.45 -8.76
N THR A 687 -16.38 4.37 -8.91
CA THR A 687 -15.97 4.90 -10.22
C THR A 687 -14.88 4.05 -10.87
N LYS A 688 -14.62 4.30 -12.15
CA LYS A 688 -13.52 3.66 -12.88
C LYS A 688 -12.15 4.22 -12.53
N GLU A 689 -12.09 5.43 -11.97
CA GLU A 689 -10.86 6.15 -11.66
C GLU A 689 -10.78 6.33 -10.14
N PRO A 690 -10.39 5.27 -9.41
CA PRO A 690 -10.53 5.20 -7.97
C PRO A 690 -9.82 6.36 -7.25
N LEU A 691 -8.59 6.68 -7.65
CA LEU A 691 -7.85 7.77 -7.02
C LEU A 691 -8.51 9.14 -7.26
N VAL A 692 -9.10 9.36 -8.44
CA VAL A 692 -9.78 10.62 -8.76
C VAL A 692 -11.05 10.78 -7.92
N GLU A 693 -11.73 9.68 -7.58
CA GLU A 693 -12.86 9.67 -6.66
C GLU A 693 -12.45 10.15 -5.26
N GLU A 694 -11.35 9.64 -4.70
CA GLU A 694 -10.79 10.12 -3.42
C GLU A 694 -10.50 11.62 -3.44
N TYR A 695 -9.77 12.11 -4.45
CA TYR A 695 -9.52 13.55 -4.60
C TYR A 695 -10.81 14.37 -4.73
N SER A 696 -11.80 13.87 -5.46
CA SER A 696 -13.07 14.59 -5.71
C SER A 696 -13.94 14.66 -4.46
N MET A 697 -13.87 13.64 -3.60
CA MET A 697 -14.59 13.61 -2.32
C MET A 697 -13.91 14.52 -1.29
N GLU A 698 -12.57 14.45 -1.17
CA GLU A 698 -11.82 15.28 -0.23
C GLU A 698 -11.84 16.77 -0.61
N ALA A 699 -11.83 17.11 -1.90
CA ALA A 699 -11.95 18.49 -2.36
C ALA A 699 -13.28 19.18 -1.97
N GLN A 700 -14.29 18.42 -1.51
CA GLN A 700 -15.53 19.00 -0.97
C GLN A 700 -15.42 19.38 0.51
N LEU A 701 -14.39 18.91 1.22
CA LEU A 701 -14.18 19.13 2.65
C LEU A 701 -13.07 20.13 2.96
N VAL A 702 -12.10 20.30 2.06
CA VAL A 702 -11.00 21.27 2.12
C VAL A 702 -11.38 22.54 1.38
#